data_AF-A0A3A1Y0B9-F1
#
_entry.id   AF-A0A3A1Y0B9-F1
#
_cell.length_a   1.000
_cell.length_b   1.000
_cell.length_c   1.000
_cell.angle_alpha   90.00
_cell.angle_beta   90.00
_cell.angle_gamma   90.00
#
_symmetry.space_group_name_H-M   'P 1'
#
loop_
_entity.id
_entity.type
_entity.pdbx_description
1 polymer ?
#
loop_
_entity_poly.entity_id
_entity_poly.type
_entity_poly.pdbx_seq_one_letter_code
_entity_poly.pdbx_strand_id
1 'polypeptide(L)'
;MATKMKKSLTLTALAVLTMSTFVGSSFADTASNSSQANSQASAQASKATNTTKSSTTPATASTFTGNFDLKFDPNANYTLKAVKVGPRVILVRAYENVVYVAHPQDTTYQSMNIYIPEAYFSGETVNGYTIDTAPIFFPNAIGGYMPATAMKVEGKTVDPSKKDELKRQGPRPQAPQMLQVQGANQDNVAPADGQQPPAPPADGQQPPAPPADGQQPPAPPADGQQPPAPPADGQQPPAPPADGQQPPAPKADGQQPPMPPADAQQPGKQGKDGKDGKAQGQRPEDGKGPRHPHGQMRGKAPGQGQAQGQQQDRNAALYAALEKGMIVVSPGARGRTLEAQDGSYYGKAPAAIVDLKAAVRYLHANDKAMPGDANKIIANGTSAGAALSTLLGATGNQADYEPYLKQLGAAQASDAIFAVSAYAPITNLDHADMAYEWLFNGVNDYKKISASQLDYNVQRTYTEGKLTAEQQKVSADLKAEFPAYLNSLGFKDENGNVLTLDSDGNGSFKQYVANKLKESAQQAYNARPQAVFAGDYPWLTLKGGKVTNVDLDKYAQWVKRMKTPPAFDGLALENGENNLFGNATTNNQHFTQYGLKHSTVTGTMADPQVIKMMNPMNYLDSSNKPGVAEYWRIRQGSIDTDTSLAVPAMLALQLENKGYDVNFQLAWNKPHSGDYDLPQLFAWIENITKPVELQKAPAKPEPRQQQKPAPKGDKGAPAQGTQAPAAQPTAPTAPAQAEPAQGN
;
A
#
# COMPACT_ATOMS: atom_id res chain seq x y z
N MET A 1 9.18 69.33 -21.74
CA MET A 1 8.35 70.12 -20.81
C MET A 1 7.81 69.15 -19.76
N ALA A 2 8.55 68.83 -18.68
CA ALA A 2 8.63 69.53 -17.37
C ALA A 2 7.24 69.64 -16.71
N THR A 3 6.93 69.12 -15.50
CA THR A 3 7.66 69.16 -14.21
C THR A 3 7.00 68.14 -13.23
N LYS A 4 7.69 67.13 -12.67
CA LYS A 4 8.24 67.00 -11.28
C LYS A 4 7.40 67.56 -10.11
N MET A 5 7.18 66.73 -9.07
CA MET A 5 7.62 67.03 -7.69
C MET A 5 7.76 65.75 -6.81
N LYS A 6 8.83 65.75 -6.01
CA LYS A 6 9.29 64.79 -4.97
C LYS A 6 9.28 65.51 -3.61
N LYS A 7 9.31 64.75 -2.50
CA LYS A 7 9.93 64.96 -1.16
C LYS A 7 8.94 64.68 0.00
N SER A 8 9.29 64.16 1.19
CA SER A 8 10.56 63.67 1.79
C SER A 8 10.24 62.86 3.07
N LEU A 9 11.16 61.95 3.44
CA LEU A 9 11.35 61.33 4.77
C LEU A 9 11.68 62.35 5.87
N THR A 10 11.38 62.01 7.13
CA THR A 10 12.30 62.27 8.28
C THR A 10 12.08 61.28 9.43
N LEU A 11 13.22 60.86 10.02
CA LEU A 11 13.44 59.93 11.14
C LEU A 11 13.94 60.75 12.34
N THR A 12 13.56 60.44 13.59
CA THR A 12 14.33 60.90 14.78
C THR A 12 14.19 59.94 15.96
N ALA A 13 15.30 59.71 16.66
CA ALA A 13 15.49 58.86 17.84
C ALA A 13 16.03 59.69 19.04
N LEU A 14 16.24 59.00 20.19
CA LEU A 14 16.81 59.39 21.52
C LEU A 14 15.76 59.68 22.62
N ALA A 15 15.92 59.36 23.91
CA ALA A 15 16.91 58.61 24.70
C ALA A 15 16.40 58.37 26.16
N VAL A 16 16.94 57.31 26.77
CA VAL A 16 17.16 56.91 28.19
C VAL A 16 16.95 57.93 29.34
N LEU A 17 16.30 57.51 30.45
CA LEU A 17 16.81 57.65 31.84
C LEU A 17 16.05 56.76 32.88
N THR A 18 16.83 56.34 33.89
CA THR A 18 16.64 55.42 35.03
C THR A 18 15.90 55.97 36.26
N MET A 19 15.27 55.12 37.10
CA MET A 19 15.62 54.80 38.52
C MET A 19 14.46 54.21 39.37
N SER A 20 14.76 53.06 40.00
CA SER A 20 14.48 52.55 41.37
C SER A 20 13.25 52.97 42.20
N THR A 21 12.52 52.00 42.81
CA THR A 21 12.61 51.57 44.25
C THR A 21 11.52 50.53 44.65
N PHE A 22 11.94 49.47 45.38
CA PHE A 22 11.38 48.75 46.58
C PHE A 22 9.85 48.81 46.89
N VAL A 23 9.14 47.78 47.41
CA VAL A 23 9.31 46.95 48.64
C VAL A 23 8.38 45.70 48.62
N GLY A 24 8.86 44.55 49.14
CA GLY A 24 8.24 43.49 50.02
C GLY A 24 6.77 43.07 49.89
N SER A 25 6.30 41.86 50.26
CA SER A 25 6.72 40.86 51.26
C SER A 25 5.81 39.60 51.03
N SER A 26 6.32 38.37 50.91
CA SER A 26 6.50 37.30 51.93
C SER A 26 5.27 36.50 52.42
N PHE A 27 5.49 35.18 52.54
CA PHE A 27 4.79 34.11 53.29
C PHE A 27 3.61 33.40 52.61
N ALA A 28 3.30 32.12 52.87
CA ALA A 28 4.00 30.86 53.21
C ALA A 28 2.88 29.81 53.41
N ASP A 29 3.23 28.55 53.20
CA ASP A 29 2.56 27.28 53.49
C ASP A 29 1.37 27.24 54.48
N THR A 30 0.40 26.35 54.24
CA THR A 30 0.22 25.10 55.02
C THR A 30 -1.02 24.28 54.61
N ALA A 31 -0.88 22.96 54.81
CA ALA A 31 -1.85 21.90 54.57
C ALA A 31 -2.96 21.81 55.65
N SER A 32 -4.09 21.16 55.31
CA SER A 32 -4.63 19.99 56.04
C SER A 32 -6.12 19.67 55.70
N ASN A 33 -6.36 18.41 55.31
CA ASN A 33 -7.35 17.45 55.82
C ASN A 33 -8.73 17.94 56.36
N SER A 34 -9.84 17.40 55.83
CA SER A 34 -10.83 16.58 56.59
C SER A 34 -12.20 16.38 55.91
N SER A 35 -12.61 15.11 55.82
CA SER A 35 -13.93 14.50 56.13
C SER A 35 -15.27 14.93 55.46
N GLN A 36 -15.83 13.96 54.72
CA GLN A 36 -17.15 13.30 54.84
C GLN A 36 -18.50 14.07 54.86
N ALA A 37 -19.41 13.51 54.03
CA ALA A 37 -20.84 13.23 54.26
C ALA A 37 -21.95 14.19 53.74
N ASN A 38 -22.50 13.78 52.58
CA ASN A 38 -23.92 13.45 52.29
C ASN A 38 -25.06 14.45 52.66
N SER A 39 -25.75 15.01 51.64
CA SER A 39 -27.21 14.80 51.41
C SER A 39 -27.80 15.68 50.28
N GLN A 40 -28.57 14.97 49.44
CA GLN A 40 -29.70 15.29 48.55
C GLN A 40 -30.14 16.73 48.16
N ALA A 41 -30.49 16.79 46.86
CA ALA A 41 -31.63 17.47 46.23
C ALA A 41 -31.53 18.95 45.76
N SER A 42 -31.32 19.06 44.44
CA SER A 42 -31.95 19.99 43.48
C SER A 42 -32.01 21.50 43.79
N ALA A 43 -31.21 22.27 43.06
CA ALA A 43 -31.72 23.38 42.24
C ALA A 43 -30.63 23.86 41.26
N GLN A 44 -31.04 24.12 40.03
CA GLN A 44 -30.25 24.62 38.91
C GLN A 44 -29.47 25.90 39.27
N ALA A 45 -28.18 25.93 38.90
CA ALA A 45 -27.60 26.90 37.96
C ALA A 45 -26.07 26.95 38.12
N SER A 46 -25.37 26.98 36.99
CA SER A 46 -23.97 27.40 36.82
C SER A 46 -22.86 26.50 37.39
N LYS A 47 -22.23 25.73 36.50
CA LYS A 47 -20.80 25.91 36.17
C LYS A 47 -20.47 25.12 34.91
N ALA A 48 -20.50 25.83 33.79
CA ALA A 48 -19.78 25.45 32.59
C ALA A 48 -18.29 25.38 32.97
N THR A 49 -17.79 24.16 33.16
CA THR A 49 -16.36 23.90 33.10
C THR A 49 -16.03 23.70 31.63
N ASN A 50 -15.34 24.70 31.08
CA ASN A 50 -14.58 24.61 29.85
C ASN A 50 -13.58 23.44 30.02
N THR A 51 -14.00 22.25 29.62
CA THR A 51 -13.08 21.18 29.27
C THR A 51 -12.96 21.25 27.77
N THR A 52 -11.93 21.93 27.29
CA THR A 52 -11.36 21.66 25.98
C THR A 52 -10.94 20.19 25.98
N LYS A 53 -11.87 19.30 25.61
CA LYS A 53 -11.54 17.95 25.18
C LYS A 53 -10.60 18.11 23.99
N SER A 54 -9.37 17.64 24.15
CA SER A 54 -8.46 17.43 23.03
C SER A 54 -9.20 16.65 21.94
N SER A 55 -9.18 17.17 20.70
CA SER A 55 -9.75 16.56 19.50
C SER A 55 -9.11 15.21 19.12
N THR A 56 -8.11 14.79 19.88
CA THR A 56 -7.36 13.54 19.69
C THR A 56 -8.01 12.31 20.32
N THR A 57 -9.21 12.42 20.90
CA THR A 57 -9.89 11.24 21.49
C THR A 57 -10.44 10.37 20.36
N PRO A 58 -9.99 9.11 20.21
CA PRO A 58 -10.44 8.24 19.12
C PRO A 58 -11.96 8.02 19.19
N ALA A 59 -12.58 7.86 18.03
CA ALA A 59 -13.99 7.54 17.97
C ALA A 59 -14.30 6.22 18.69
N THR A 60 -15.08 6.30 19.75
CA THR A 60 -15.54 5.15 20.51
C THR A 60 -16.96 4.81 20.09
N ALA A 61 -17.11 3.84 19.18
CA ALA A 61 -18.25 2.94 19.25
C ALA A 61 -18.14 2.12 20.54
N SER A 62 -19.27 1.68 21.09
CA SER A 62 -19.35 0.73 22.22
C SER A 62 -18.30 -0.36 22.10
N THR A 63 -17.31 -0.33 22.98
CA THR A 63 -16.20 -1.29 23.00
C THR A 63 -16.74 -2.70 23.24
N PHE A 64 -16.35 -3.65 22.39
CA PHE A 64 -16.50 -5.07 22.70
C PHE A 64 -15.92 -5.37 24.09
N THR A 65 -16.64 -6.12 24.91
CA THR A 65 -16.30 -6.38 26.31
C THR A 65 -15.51 -7.67 26.53
N GLY A 66 -15.09 -8.36 25.47
CA GLY A 66 -14.23 -9.55 25.55
C GLY A 66 -12.76 -9.24 25.27
N ASN A 67 -11.87 -10.11 25.75
CA ASN A 67 -10.44 -10.03 25.54
C ASN A 67 -9.99 -11.21 24.68
N PHE A 68 -9.50 -10.96 23.46
CA PHE A 68 -8.97 -12.01 22.59
C PHE A 68 -7.52 -12.35 22.94
N ASP A 69 -7.19 -13.65 23.03
CA ASP A 69 -5.80 -14.09 23.08
C ASP A 69 -5.17 -13.92 21.69
N LEU A 70 -4.00 -13.28 21.64
CA LEU A 70 -3.29 -12.96 20.39
C LEU A 70 -2.20 -13.97 20.06
N LYS A 71 -2.25 -15.17 20.65
CA LYS A 71 -1.34 -16.28 20.35
C LYS A 71 -1.81 -17.07 19.14
N PHE A 72 -0.90 -17.31 18.21
CA PHE A 72 -1.11 -18.18 17.07
C PHE A 72 -0.68 -19.61 17.40
N ASP A 73 -1.55 -20.58 17.12
CA ASP A 73 -1.21 -22.01 17.17
C ASP A 73 -1.24 -22.58 15.75
N PRO A 74 -0.09 -22.92 15.15
CA PRO A 74 -0.04 -23.48 13.80
C PRO A 74 -0.64 -24.89 13.68
N ASN A 75 -0.93 -25.57 14.79
CA ASN A 75 -1.45 -26.94 14.79
C ASN A 75 -2.93 -27.04 15.18
N ALA A 76 -3.58 -25.93 15.52
CA ALA A 76 -4.99 -25.89 15.90
C ALA A 76 -5.81 -24.98 14.98
N ASN A 77 -7.14 -25.15 15.00
CA ASN A 77 -8.12 -24.24 14.41
C ASN A 77 -7.95 -23.93 12.90
N TYR A 78 -7.30 -24.83 12.15
CA TYR A 78 -7.19 -24.71 10.69
C TYR A 78 -8.13 -25.65 9.96
N THR A 79 -8.50 -25.27 8.74
CA THR A 79 -9.10 -26.17 7.76
C THR A 79 -8.06 -26.52 6.70
N LEU A 80 -7.82 -27.80 6.43
CA LEU A 80 -6.99 -28.21 5.32
C LEU A 80 -7.77 -28.05 4.01
N LYS A 81 -7.25 -27.26 3.07
CA LYS A 81 -7.90 -26.99 1.77
C LYS A 81 -7.00 -27.44 0.60
N ALA A 82 -7.59 -28.10 -0.38
CA ALA A 82 -7.00 -28.34 -1.70
C ALA A 82 -7.37 -27.18 -2.64
N VAL A 83 -6.37 -26.36 -2.94
CA VAL A 83 -6.49 -25.14 -3.74
C VAL A 83 -5.98 -25.41 -5.14
N LYS A 84 -6.81 -25.15 -6.15
CA LYS A 84 -6.41 -25.32 -7.55
C LYS A 84 -5.77 -24.04 -8.08
N VAL A 85 -4.52 -24.12 -8.51
CA VAL A 85 -3.81 -23.00 -9.16
C VAL A 85 -3.34 -23.48 -10.53
N GLY A 86 -4.06 -23.06 -11.58
CA GLY A 86 -3.86 -23.56 -12.94
C GLY A 86 -4.01 -25.10 -13.00
N PRO A 87 -3.00 -25.84 -13.51
CA PRO A 87 -3.01 -27.30 -13.54
C PRO A 87 -2.59 -27.96 -12.22
N ARG A 88 -2.14 -27.18 -11.22
CA ARG A 88 -1.61 -27.69 -9.96
C ARG A 88 -2.66 -27.64 -8.86
N VAL A 89 -2.52 -28.53 -7.89
CA VAL A 89 -3.27 -28.51 -6.63
C VAL A 89 -2.27 -28.31 -5.50
N ILE A 90 -2.51 -27.30 -4.68
CA ILE A 90 -1.71 -26.96 -3.51
C ILE A 90 -2.55 -27.25 -2.27
N LEU A 91 -2.01 -28.00 -1.33
CA LEU A 91 -2.63 -28.17 -0.01
C LEU A 91 -2.23 -27.00 0.88
N VAL A 92 -3.19 -26.36 1.52
CA VAL A 92 -2.96 -25.24 2.44
C VAL A 92 -3.70 -25.46 3.75
N ARG A 93 -3.06 -25.11 4.88
CA ARG A 93 -3.76 -24.87 6.14
C ARG A 93 -4.36 -23.47 6.09
N ALA A 94 -5.68 -23.39 6.20
CA ALA A 94 -6.45 -22.15 6.22
C ALA A 94 -6.91 -21.83 7.63
N TYR A 95 -6.43 -20.71 8.19
CA TYR A 95 -6.87 -20.15 9.46
C TYR A 95 -7.71 -18.91 9.11
N GLU A 96 -9.02 -19.02 9.22
CA GLU A 96 -9.94 -17.95 8.79
C GLU A 96 -10.59 -17.26 9.99
N ASN A 97 -10.79 -15.95 9.88
CA ASN A 97 -11.36 -15.07 10.91
C ASN A 97 -10.50 -14.99 12.19
N VAL A 98 -9.18 -14.96 12.04
CA VAL A 98 -8.24 -14.74 13.15
C VAL A 98 -8.35 -13.28 13.59
N VAL A 99 -8.85 -13.03 14.81
CA VAL A 99 -8.91 -11.68 15.38
C VAL A 99 -7.51 -11.23 15.79
N TYR A 100 -7.09 -10.07 15.30
CA TYR A 100 -5.69 -9.60 15.43
C TYR A 100 -5.48 -8.51 16.50
N VAL A 101 -6.53 -8.17 17.26
CA VAL A 101 -6.51 -7.19 18.36
C VAL A 101 -7.26 -7.74 19.56
N ALA A 102 -6.80 -7.40 20.78
CA ALA A 102 -7.42 -7.90 22.00
C ALA A 102 -8.81 -7.31 22.24
N HIS A 103 -9.05 -6.07 21.77
CA HIS A 103 -10.27 -5.28 21.98
C HIS A 103 -10.82 -4.75 20.64
N PRO A 104 -11.31 -5.62 19.73
CA PRO A 104 -11.89 -5.18 18.46
C PRO A 104 -13.16 -4.37 18.71
N GLN A 105 -13.38 -3.32 17.93
CA GLN A 105 -14.67 -2.65 17.80
C GLN A 105 -15.63 -3.44 16.90
N ASP A 106 -15.12 -4.09 15.84
CA ASP A 106 -15.90 -4.95 14.95
C ASP A 106 -15.05 -6.10 14.42
N THR A 107 -15.30 -7.33 14.87
CA THR A 107 -14.57 -8.54 14.46
C THR A 107 -14.78 -8.93 13.00
N THR A 108 -15.82 -8.41 12.34
CA THR A 108 -16.05 -8.60 10.90
C THR A 108 -14.90 -8.01 10.09
N TYR A 109 -14.41 -6.85 10.52
CA TYR A 109 -13.34 -6.13 9.85
C TYR A 109 -12.01 -6.25 10.59
N GLN A 110 -12.03 -6.49 11.89
CA GLN A 110 -10.83 -6.64 12.71
C GLN A 110 -10.44 -8.12 12.88
N SER A 111 -10.44 -8.82 11.77
CA SER A 111 -9.97 -10.19 11.63
C SER A 111 -9.21 -10.38 10.31
N MET A 112 -8.39 -11.43 10.24
CA MET A 112 -7.59 -11.77 9.06
C MET A 112 -7.70 -13.26 8.72
N ASN A 113 -7.37 -13.59 7.47
CA ASN A 113 -7.22 -14.97 7.02
C ASN A 113 -5.74 -15.26 6.73
N ILE A 114 -5.25 -16.39 7.20
CA ILE A 114 -3.88 -16.87 7.02
C ILE A 114 -3.92 -18.19 6.25
N TYR A 115 -3.15 -18.29 5.16
CA TYR A 115 -3.03 -19.48 4.34
C TYR A 115 -1.57 -19.89 4.22
N ILE A 116 -1.28 -21.09 4.72
CA ILE A 116 0.09 -21.62 4.80
C ILE A 116 0.18 -22.91 3.97
N PRO A 117 1.14 -23.04 3.04
CA PRO A 117 1.37 -24.30 2.33
C PRO A 117 1.61 -25.48 3.29
N GLU A 118 0.85 -26.57 3.14
CA GLU A 118 0.95 -27.77 4.01
C GLU A 118 2.34 -28.43 3.93
N ALA A 119 3.04 -28.24 2.80
CA ALA A 119 4.40 -28.74 2.57
C ALA A 119 5.37 -28.35 3.71
N TYR A 120 5.23 -27.14 4.27
CA TYR A 120 6.09 -26.65 5.35
C TYR A 120 5.99 -27.44 6.64
N PHE A 121 4.81 -27.99 6.95
CA PHE A 121 4.61 -28.84 8.13
C PHE A 121 5.18 -30.24 7.97
N SER A 122 5.66 -30.59 6.77
CA SER A 122 6.33 -31.86 6.48
C SER A 122 7.85 -31.69 6.28
N GLY A 123 8.40 -30.49 6.55
CA GLY A 123 9.81 -30.16 6.31
C GLY A 123 10.16 -30.03 4.82
N GLU A 124 9.17 -29.98 3.93
CA GLU A 124 9.39 -29.79 2.49
C GLU A 124 9.64 -28.30 2.16
N THR A 125 10.28 -28.04 1.03
CA THR A 125 10.49 -26.68 0.49
C THR A 125 9.56 -26.40 -0.68
N VAL A 126 9.09 -25.15 -0.83
CA VAL A 126 8.31 -24.71 -2.00
C VAL A 126 9.07 -23.61 -2.73
N ASN A 127 9.52 -23.88 -3.96
CA ASN A 127 10.33 -22.98 -4.79
C ASN A 127 11.57 -22.37 -4.08
N GLY A 128 12.19 -23.15 -3.19
CA GLY A 128 13.38 -22.75 -2.44
C GLY A 128 13.09 -22.06 -1.10
N TYR A 129 11.82 -21.82 -0.76
CA TYR A 129 11.44 -21.38 0.58
C TYR A 129 11.21 -22.57 1.52
N THR A 130 11.56 -22.36 2.78
CA THR A 130 11.33 -23.26 3.91
C THR A 130 10.21 -22.70 4.80
N ILE A 131 9.85 -23.45 5.84
CA ILE A 131 8.93 -22.99 6.89
C ILE A 131 9.37 -21.67 7.53
N ASP A 132 10.68 -21.40 7.67
CA ASP A 132 11.21 -20.21 8.35
C ASP A 132 11.61 -19.07 7.40
N THR A 133 11.62 -19.30 6.08
CA THR A 133 12.15 -18.32 5.11
C THR A 133 11.11 -17.82 4.12
N ALA A 134 9.93 -18.43 4.11
CA ALA A 134 8.84 -18.04 3.23
C ALA A 134 8.40 -16.60 3.52
N PRO A 135 8.38 -15.71 2.52
CA PRO A 135 7.87 -14.37 2.71
C PRO A 135 6.35 -14.39 2.93
N ILE A 136 5.84 -13.38 3.63
CA ILE A 136 4.41 -13.19 3.89
C ILE A 136 3.88 -12.17 2.90
N PHE A 137 3.09 -12.63 1.93
CA PHE A 137 2.33 -11.76 1.04
C PHE A 137 1.08 -11.25 1.76
N PHE A 138 0.96 -9.92 1.87
CA PHE A 138 -0.01 -9.23 2.71
C PHE A 138 -0.96 -8.33 1.90
N PRO A 139 -1.92 -8.91 1.13
CA PRO A 139 -2.88 -8.16 0.33
C PRO A 139 -4.08 -7.69 1.16
N ASN A 140 -4.56 -6.47 0.88
CA ASN A 140 -5.81 -5.95 1.44
C ASN A 140 -6.87 -5.69 0.35
N ALA A 141 -8.15 -5.79 0.71
CA ALA A 141 -9.29 -5.59 -0.18
C ALA A 141 -9.91 -4.18 -0.13
N ILE A 142 -9.20 -3.21 0.45
CA ILE A 142 -9.73 -1.88 0.72
C ILE A 142 -9.80 -1.08 -0.60
N GLY A 143 -10.96 -0.49 -0.87
CA GLY A 143 -11.20 0.37 -2.02
C GLY A 143 -12.03 1.59 -1.61
N GLY A 144 -11.69 2.78 -2.11
CA GLY A 144 -12.39 4.03 -1.77
C GLY A 144 -12.44 4.33 -0.26
N TYR A 145 -11.47 3.81 0.51
CA TYR A 145 -11.41 3.84 1.97
C TYR A 145 -12.63 3.24 2.69
N MET A 146 -13.39 2.40 1.98
CA MET A 146 -14.52 1.65 2.52
C MET A 146 -14.03 0.49 3.40
N PRO A 147 -14.83 0.03 4.38
CA PRO A 147 -14.48 -1.16 5.15
C PRO A 147 -14.33 -2.36 4.23
N ALA A 148 -13.42 -3.26 4.58
CA ALA A 148 -13.14 -4.46 3.80
C ALA A 148 -12.92 -5.65 4.72
N THR A 149 -13.56 -6.77 4.40
CA THR A 149 -13.29 -8.05 5.07
C THR A 149 -12.02 -8.69 4.52
N ALA A 150 -11.45 -9.62 5.29
CA ALA A 150 -10.32 -10.44 4.86
C ALA A 150 -10.65 -11.21 3.58
N MET A 151 -9.72 -11.21 2.62
CA MET A 151 -9.87 -11.97 1.37
C MET A 151 -9.79 -13.47 1.63
N LYS A 152 -10.46 -14.26 0.80
CA LYS A 152 -10.54 -15.72 0.96
C LYS A 152 -9.89 -16.48 -0.18
N VAL A 153 -9.23 -17.58 0.16
CA VAL A 153 -8.78 -18.59 -0.79
C VAL A 153 -9.83 -19.69 -0.87
N GLU A 154 -10.48 -19.79 -2.02
CA GLU A 154 -11.41 -20.89 -2.30
C GLU A 154 -10.64 -22.20 -2.58
N GLY A 155 -11.15 -23.30 -2.04
CA GLY A 155 -10.56 -24.62 -2.17
C GLY A 155 -11.47 -25.70 -1.60
N LYS A 156 -11.27 -26.95 -2.02
CA LYS A 156 -12.03 -28.08 -1.47
C LYS A 156 -11.48 -28.43 -0.10
N THR A 157 -12.35 -28.53 0.92
CA THR A 157 -11.94 -29.04 2.22
C THR A 157 -11.45 -30.48 2.10
N VAL A 158 -10.33 -30.76 2.77
CA VAL A 158 -9.66 -32.06 2.78
C VAL A 158 -9.66 -32.60 4.20
N ASP A 159 -10.01 -33.87 4.35
CA ASP A 159 -9.79 -34.62 5.58
C ASP A 159 -8.27 -34.79 5.79
N PRO A 160 -7.68 -34.30 6.89
CA PRO A 160 -6.24 -34.43 7.13
C PRO A 160 -5.71 -35.87 7.05
N SER A 161 -6.54 -36.87 7.37
CA SER A 161 -6.17 -38.29 7.24
C SER A 161 -6.00 -38.76 5.79
N LYS A 162 -6.57 -38.04 4.83
CA LYS A 162 -6.53 -38.35 3.39
C LYS A 162 -5.55 -37.48 2.60
N LYS A 163 -4.68 -36.71 3.29
CA LYS A 163 -3.74 -35.79 2.64
C LYS A 163 -2.80 -36.45 1.63
N ASP A 164 -2.37 -37.68 1.91
CA ASP A 164 -1.41 -38.42 1.08
C ASP A 164 -2.05 -39.00 -0.20
N GLU A 165 -3.37 -39.19 -0.23
CA GLU A 165 -4.11 -39.62 -1.42
C GLU A 165 -4.17 -38.51 -2.47
N LEU A 166 -4.26 -37.26 -2.03
CA LEU A 166 -4.31 -36.06 -2.89
C LEU A 166 -2.94 -35.67 -3.43
N LYS A 167 -1.86 -35.89 -2.68
CA LYS A 167 -0.48 -35.72 -3.17
C LYS A 167 -0.20 -36.60 -4.41
N ARG A 168 -0.87 -37.75 -4.55
CA ARG A 168 -0.70 -38.69 -5.67
C ARG A 168 -1.52 -38.37 -6.93
N GLN A 169 -2.48 -37.44 -6.85
CA GLN A 169 -3.38 -37.07 -7.95
C GLN A 169 -2.99 -35.79 -8.71
N GLY A 170 -1.89 -35.14 -8.32
CA GLY A 170 -1.29 -34.06 -9.12
C GLY A 170 -0.49 -34.63 -10.32
N PRO A 171 -0.37 -33.90 -11.45
CA PRO A 171 0.44 -34.37 -12.56
C PRO A 171 1.89 -34.56 -12.09
N ARG A 172 2.42 -35.78 -12.26
CA ARG A 172 3.85 -36.06 -12.04
C ARG A 172 4.68 -35.03 -12.82
N PRO A 173 5.75 -34.44 -12.24
CA PRO A 173 6.69 -33.68 -13.05
C PRO A 173 7.27 -34.63 -14.09
N GLN A 174 6.88 -34.44 -15.35
CA GLN A 174 7.54 -35.12 -16.45
C GLN A 174 8.97 -34.62 -16.48
N ALA A 175 9.94 -35.54 -16.41
CA ALA A 175 11.33 -35.24 -16.73
C ALA A 175 11.37 -34.51 -18.08
N PRO A 176 12.26 -33.51 -18.27
CA PRO A 176 12.27 -32.71 -19.48
C PRO A 176 12.45 -33.62 -20.70
N GLN A 177 11.37 -33.84 -21.45
CA GLN A 177 11.46 -34.47 -22.75
C GLN A 177 12.15 -33.46 -23.66
N MET A 178 13.37 -33.81 -24.06
CA MET A 178 14.02 -33.17 -25.18
C MET A 178 13.06 -33.19 -26.37
N LEU A 179 12.75 -32.01 -26.89
CA LEU A 179 12.03 -31.83 -28.15
C LEU A 179 12.83 -32.55 -29.26
N GLN A 180 12.45 -33.78 -29.57
CA GLN A 180 12.82 -34.37 -30.86
C GLN A 180 11.88 -33.81 -31.89
N VAL A 181 12.44 -32.98 -32.77
CA VAL A 181 11.83 -32.60 -34.03
C VAL A 181 11.68 -33.88 -34.85
N GLN A 182 10.46 -34.31 -35.11
CA GLN A 182 10.19 -35.34 -36.11
C GLN A 182 9.30 -34.76 -37.21
N GLY A 183 9.88 -34.67 -38.39
CA GLY A 183 9.14 -34.64 -39.64
C GLY A 183 8.85 -36.06 -40.14
N ALA A 184 7.88 -36.11 -41.05
CA ALA A 184 7.52 -37.18 -41.97
C ALA A 184 6.66 -38.35 -41.44
N ASN A 185 5.45 -38.39 -42.01
CA ASN A 185 4.55 -39.53 -42.12
C ASN A 185 5.25 -40.77 -42.71
N GLN A 186 4.93 -41.96 -42.22
CA GLN A 186 4.33 -43.05 -43.02
C GLN A 186 3.98 -44.27 -42.16
N ASP A 187 2.68 -44.58 -42.17
CA ASP A 187 2.05 -45.90 -42.36
C ASP A 187 2.62 -47.16 -41.69
N ASN A 188 1.74 -47.75 -40.86
CA ASN A 188 1.15 -49.09 -41.01
C ASN A 188 1.50 -50.20 -39.99
N VAL A 189 0.40 -50.88 -39.58
CA VAL A 189 0.24 -52.25 -39.04
C VAL A 189 0.41 -52.48 -37.51
N ALA A 190 -0.71 -52.90 -36.90
CA ALA A 190 -0.87 -53.56 -35.60
C ALA A 190 -0.95 -55.11 -35.78
N PRO A 191 -1.23 -55.95 -34.76
CA PRO A 191 -0.81 -56.03 -33.36
C PRO A 191 -0.23 -57.44 -33.03
N ALA A 192 0.16 -57.69 -31.77
CA ALA A 192 -0.23 -58.88 -30.96
C ALA A 192 0.86 -59.38 -29.99
N ASP A 193 0.38 -59.59 -28.76
CA ASP A 193 0.70 -60.65 -27.80
C ASP A 193 2.11 -60.82 -27.23
N GLY A 194 2.14 -60.89 -25.90
CA GLY A 194 2.85 -61.97 -25.24
C GLY A 194 3.82 -61.59 -24.12
N GLN A 195 3.30 -61.67 -22.90
CA GLN A 195 3.98 -62.22 -21.73
C GLN A 195 5.09 -61.39 -21.05
N GLN A 196 4.78 -61.09 -19.79
CA GLN A 196 5.66 -60.59 -18.75
C GLN A 196 6.67 -61.66 -18.28
N PRO A 197 7.95 -61.30 -18.06
CA PRO A 197 8.85 -62.02 -17.16
C PRO A 197 9.08 -61.28 -15.82
N PRO A 198 9.58 -61.98 -14.78
CA PRO A 198 9.31 -61.67 -13.37
C PRO A 198 10.31 -60.70 -12.72
N ALA A 199 9.94 -60.21 -11.53
CA ALA A 199 10.74 -59.36 -10.65
C ALA A 199 11.96 -60.10 -10.03
N PRO A 200 13.11 -59.43 -9.85
CA PRO A 200 14.18 -59.88 -8.96
C PRO A 200 14.06 -59.28 -7.53
N PRO A 201 14.76 -59.86 -6.54
CA PRO A 201 14.25 -60.05 -5.18
C PRO A 201 14.47 -58.89 -4.21
N ALA A 202 13.71 -58.94 -3.12
CA ALA A 202 13.83 -58.08 -1.95
C ALA A 202 15.07 -58.45 -1.13
N ASP A 203 16.04 -57.54 -1.06
CA ASP A 203 17.05 -57.52 -0.01
C ASP A 203 16.70 -56.43 0.99
N GLY A 204 16.13 -56.88 2.12
CA GLY A 204 16.03 -56.09 3.31
C GLY A 204 17.37 -56.05 4.02
N GLN A 205 17.94 -54.85 4.17
CA GLN A 205 18.75 -54.52 5.33
C GLN A 205 18.43 -53.09 5.78
N GLN A 206 17.90 -53.02 6.99
CA GLN A 206 17.61 -51.83 7.76
C GLN A 206 18.95 -51.23 8.26
N PRO A 207 19.19 -49.92 8.15
CA PRO A 207 20.37 -49.31 8.76
C PRO A 207 20.24 -49.31 10.30
N PRO A 208 21.36 -49.49 11.05
CA PRO A 208 21.33 -49.57 12.50
C PRO A 208 20.99 -48.22 13.14
N ALA A 209 20.29 -48.28 14.28
CA ALA A 209 19.96 -47.13 15.12
C ALA A 209 21.23 -46.52 15.76
N PRO A 210 21.29 -45.18 15.94
CA PRO A 210 22.36 -44.55 16.69
C PRO A 210 22.24 -44.87 18.20
N PRO A 211 23.38 -44.94 18.93
CA PRO A 211 23.39 -45.29 20.34
C PRO A 211 22.71 -44.23 21.22
N ALA A 212 22.01 -44.71 22.24
CA ALA A 212 21.42 -43.90 23.29
C ALA A 212 22.49 -43.52 24.32
N ASP A 213 23.01 -42.30 24.24
CA ASP A 213 23.72 -41.66 25.35
C ASP A 213 22.80 -40.62 25.98
N GLY A 214 22.24 -40.99 27.12
CA GLY A 214 21.59 -40.07 28.03
C GLY A 214 22.64 -39.27 28.78
N GLN A 215 22.68 -37.95 28.53
CA GLN A 215 22.98 -36.97 29.56
C GLN A 215 22.03 -35.77 29.42
N GLN A 216 21.24 -35.58 30.46
CA GLN A 216 20.36 -34.44 30.67
C GLN A 216 21.23 -33.19 30.88
N PRO A 217 21.00 -32.07 30.17
CA PRO A 217 21.70 -30.83 30.48
C PRO A 217 21.24 -30.29 31.86
N PRO A 218 22.16 -29.77 32.69
CA PRO A 218 21.77 -29.17 33.97
C PRO A 218 20.92 -27.93 33.76
N ALA A 219 19.94 -27.74 34.65
CA ALA A 219 19.08 -26.56 34.69
C ALA A 219 19.90 -25.27 34.91
N PRO A 220 19.56 -24.15 34.25
CA PRO A 220 20.21 -22.88 34.52
C PRO A 220 19.88 -22.37 35.94
N PRO A 221 20.83 -21.72 36.64
CA PRO A 221 20.57 -21.13 37.95
C PRO A 221 19.49 -20.05 37.88
N ALA A 222 18.60 -20.04 38.87
CA ALA A 222 17.66 -18.97 39.10
C ALA A 222 18.38 -17.80 39.80
N ASP A 223 18.89 -16.85 39.02
CA ASP A 223 19.34 -15.57 39.54
C ASP A 223 18.32 -14.48 39.21
N GLY A 224 17.48 -14.19 40.20
CA GLY A 224 16.77 -12.93 40.29
C GLY A 224 17.73 -11.85 40.73
N GLN A 225 18.10 -10.95 39.81
CA GLN A 225 18.45 -9.57 40.14
C GLN A 225 17.91 -8.62 39.07
N GLN A 226 17.06 -7.73 39.54
CA GLN A 226 16.45 -6.62 38.81
C GLN A 226 17.55 -5.58 38.47
N PRO A 227 17.63 -5.06 37.23
CA PRO A 227 18.55 -3.97 36.93
C PRO A 227 18.09 -2.67 37.63
N PRO A 228 19.01 -1.84 38.16
CA PRO A 228 18.66 -0.58 38.80
C PRO A 228 18.10 0.43 37.77
N ALA A 229 17.17 1.26 38.22
CA ALA A 229 16.57 2.33 37.44
C ALA A 229 17.61 3.36 36.98
N PRO A 230 17.50 3.91 35.76
CA PRO A 230 18.35 5.02 35.33
C PRO A 230 18.02 6.30 36.13
N PRO A 231 19.03 7.15 36.44
CA PRO A 231 18.81 8.41 37.13
C PRO A 231 17.98 9.38 36.30
N ALA A 232 17.09 10.11 36.99
CA ALA A 232 16.27 11.15 36.43
C ALA A 232 17.08 12.45 36.27
N ASP A 233 17.62 12.69 35.08
CA ASP A 233 18.10 14.02 34.69
C ASP A 233 17.01 14.72 33.87
N GLY A 234 16.30 15.61 34.54
CA GLY A 234 15.38 16.55 33.91
C GLY A 234 16.16 17.76 33.39
N GLN A 235 15.97 18.07 32.10
CA GLN A 235 15.94 19.45 31.62
C GLN A 235 14.88 19.57 30.52
N GLN A 236 13.80 20.25 30.87
CA GLN A 236 12.72 20.63 29.98
C GLN A 236 13.10 21.98 29.32
N PRO A 237 13.03 22.13 27.99
CA PRO A 237 13.21 23.44 27.35
C PRO A 237 12.00 24.36 27.62
N PRO A 238 12.20 25.69 27.72
CA PRO A 238 11.13 26.62 28.06
C PRO A 238 10.11 26.80 26.92
N ALA A 239 8.85 27.00 27.29
CA ALA A 239 7.74 27.29 26.39
C ALA A 239 7.80 28.74 25.84
N PRO A 240 7.35 28.97 24.59
CA PRO A 240 7.25 30.32 24.02
C PRO A 240 6.09 31.13 24.65
N PRO A 241 6.19 32.47 24.73
CA PRO A 241 5.12 33.32 25.26
C PRO A 241 3.90 33.37 24.33
N ALA A 242 2.70 33.32 24.91
CA ALA A 242 1.44 33.55 24.23
C ALA A 242 1.03 35.02 24.36
N ASP A 243 1.13 35.79 23.27
CA ASP A 243 0.49 37.10 23.16
C ASP A 243 -0.91 36.94 22.56
N GLY A 244 -1.92 37.16 23.41
CA GLY A 244 -3.30 37.29 23.01
C GLY A 244 -3.64 38.74 22.67
N GLN A 245 -4.18 38.96 21.47
CA GLN A 245 -5.13 40.05 21.24
C GLN A 245 -6.32 39.50 20.44
N GLN A 246 -7.47 39.45 21.11
CA GLN A 246 -8.76 39.08 20.56
C GLN A 246 -9.46 40.34 20.02
N PRO A 247 -9.97 40.36 18.78
CA PRO A 247 -10.81 41.44 18.29
C PRO A 247 -12.26 41.36 18.84
N PRO A 248 -12.99 42.49 18.91
CA PRO A 248 -14.31 42.55 19.53
C PRO A 248 -15.41 41.86 18.71
N ALA A 249 -16.42 41.33 19.42
CA ALA A 249 -17.55 40.59 18.87
C ALA A 249 -18.53 41.47 18.05
N PRO A 250 -19.07 40.99 16.91
CA PRO A 250 -20.25 41.58 16.27
C PRO A 250 -21.55 41.13 16.97
N LYS A 251 -22.52 42.05 16.99
CA LYS A 251 -23.86 41.89 17.57
C LYS A 251 -24.68 40.85 16.82
N ALA A 252 -25.47 40.09 17.58
CA ALA A 252 -26.45 39.14 17.08
C ALA A 252 -27.75 39.88 16.69
N ASP A 253 -28.16 39.77 15.43
CA ASP A 253 -29.55 39.94 15.01
C ASP A 253 -30.03 38.60 14.45
N GLY A 254 -31.07 38.08 15.08
CA GLY A 254 -31.63 36.77 14.78
C GLY A 254 -32.54 36.79 13.55
N GLN A 255 -32.56 35.65 12.84
CA GLN A 255 -33.74 35.05 12.21
C GLN A 255 -33.36 33.67 11.64
N GLN A 256 -33.99 32.61 12.14
CA GLN A 256 -33.90 31.25 11.58
C GLN A 256 -34.81 31.12 10.33
N PRO A 257 -34.36 30.45 9.26
CA PRO A 257 -35.25 29.82 8.29
C PRO A 257 -35.37 28.29 8.50
N PRO A 258 -36.48 27.67 8.04
CA PRO A 258 -36.88 26.31 8.40
C PRO A 258 -36.17 25.18 7.63
N MET A 259 -36.15 24.00 8.25
CA MET A 259 -35.54 22.74 7.80
C MET A 259 -36.36 22.02 6.71
N PRO A 260 -35.76 21.41 5.67
CA PRO A 260 -36.45 20.49 4.76
C PRO A 260 -36.46 19.03 5.29
N PRO A 261 -37.43 18.19 4.86
CA PRO A 261 -37.70 16.89 5.49
C PRO A 261 -36.67 15.80 5.13
N ALA A 262 -36.46 14.90 6.09
CA ALA A 262 -35.62 13.72 5.98
C ALA A 262 -36.42 12.51 5.47
N ASP A 263 -35.96 11.87 4.41
CA ASP A 263 -36.42 10.55 4.00
C ASP A 263 -35.46 9.48 4.54
N ALA A 264 -35.81 8.95 5.71
CA ALA A 264 -35.24 7.72 6.25
C ALA A 264 -36.30 6.61 6.14
N GLN A 265 -35.96 5.51 5.46
CA GLN A 265 -36.69 4.25 5.62
C GLN A 265 -35.72 3.13 5.99
N GLN A 266 -35.89 2.64 7.23
CA GLN A 266 -35.36 1.38 7.74
C GLN A 266 -36.13 0.19 7.14
N PRO A 267 -35.52 -1.01 7.02
CA PRO A 267 -36.25 -2.23 6.70
C PRO A 267 -36.65 -3.03 7.95
N GLY A 268 -37.94 -3.31 8.09
CA GLY A 268 -38.53 -4.28 9.02
C GLY A 268 -38.71 -5.67 8.39
N LYS A 269 -38.64 -6.72 9.23
CA LYS A 269 -38.68 -8.15 8.89
C LYS A 269 -40.12 -8.74 8.78
N GLN A 270 -40.17 -9.95 8.20
CA GLN A 270 -41.24 -10.98 8.19
C GLN A 270 -42.42 -10.70 7.24
N GLY A 271 -43.04 -11.66 6.54
CA GLY A 271 -42.94 -13.12 6.41
C GLY A 271 -44.09 -13.60 5.49
N LYS A 272 -43.86 -14.71 4.79
CA LYS A 272 -44.76 -15.64 4.05
C LYS A 272 -46.24 -15.25 3.79
N ASP A 273 -46.67 -15.32 2.53
CA ASP A 273 -47.61 -16.33 1.96
C ASP A 273 -48.21 -15.91 0.58
N GLY A 274 -48.32 -16.89 -0.33
CA GLY A 274 -49.53 -17.15 -1.12
C GLY A 274 -49.94 -16.30 -2.36
N LYS A 275 -49.65 -16.87 -3.54
CA LYS A 275 -50.55 -17.09 -4.71
C LYS A 275 -51.08 -15.94 -5.61
N ASP A 276 -50.90 -16.22 -6.91
CA ASP A 276 -51.80 -16.06 -8.08
C ASP A 276 -52.27 -14.67 -8.55
N GLY A 277 -51.98 -14.34 -9.82
CA GLY A 277 -52.72 -13.31 -10.56
C GLY A 277 -52.08 -12.85 -11.87
N LYS A 278 -52.68 -13.25 -13.01
CA LYS A 278 -52.35 -12.88 -14.40
C LYS A 278 -52.68 -11.42 -14.75
N ALA A 279 -52.04 -10.90 -15.81
CA ALA A 279 -52.59 -10.11 -16.96
C ALA A 279 -51.61 -9.01 -17.42
N GLN A 280 -51.00 -9.14 -18.62
CA GLN A 280 -51.36 -8.51 -19.90
C GLN A 280 -51.15 -6.98 -19.97
N GLY A 281 -50.15 -6.53 -20.75
CA GLY A 281 -50.36 -5.76 -21.98
C GLY A 281 -50.03 -4.27 -21.74
N GLN A 282 -49.52 -3.42 -22.64
CA GLN A 282 -49.30 -3.43 -24.07
C GLN A 282 -48.21 -2.37 -24.39
N ARG A 283 -47.56 -2.56 -25.54
CA ARG A 283 -46.68 -1.61 -26.24
C ARG A 283 -47.53 -0.72 -27.16
N PRO A 284 -47.04 0.46 -27.57
CA PRO A 284 -47.16 0.82 -28.99
C PRO A 284 -45.88 1.41 -29.61
N GLU A 285 -45.60 1.00 -30.85
CA GLU A 285 -44.84 1.74 -31.89
C GLU A 285 -45.82 2.68 -32.64
N ASP A 286 -45.51 3.67 -33.50
CA ASP A 286 -44.51 3.87 -34.56
C ASP A 286 -44.65 5.33 -35.11
N GLY A 287 -43.66 5.88 -35.86
CA GLY A 287 -43.93 7.08 -36.70
C GLY A 287 -42.81 7.95 -37.34
N LYS A 288 -41.97 7.38 -38.22
CA LYS A 288 -41.37 7.90 -39.50
C LYS A 288 -40.95 9.38 -39.77
N GLY A 289 -39.64 9.57 -40.09
CA GLY A 289 -39.05 10.20 -41.31
C GLY A 289 -39.00 11.74 -41.50
N PRO A 290 -38.00 12.34 -42.22
CA PRO A 290 -37.48 11.92 -43.55
C PRO A 290 -35.92 11.88 -43.73
N ARG A 291 -35.46 11.40 -44.90
CA ARG A 291 -34.07 11.07 -45.31
C ARG A 291 -33.52 11.99 -46.41
N HIS A 292 -32.17 12.13 -46.51
CA HIS A 292 -31.27 12.04 -47.71
C HIS A 292 -29.90 12.78 -47.45
N PRO A 293 -28.79 12.58 -48.23
CA PRO A 293 -27.89 11.41 -48.28
C PRO A 293 -26.35 11.74 -48.27
N HIS A 294 -25.49 10.69 -48.36
CA HIS A 294 -24.01 10.66 -48.56
C HIS A 294 -23.11 11.01 -47.35
N GLY A 295 -22.03 10.29 -47.01
CA GLY A 295 -21.35 9.14 -47.61
C GLY A 295 -20.42 8.46 -46.59
N GLN A 296 -20.04 7.21 -46.88
CA GLN A 296 -19.23 6.34 -46.04
C GLN A 296 -17.82 6.91 -45.74
N MET A 297 -17.45 6.96 -44.46
CA MET A 297 -16.08 6.71 -44.01
C MET A 297 -16.12 5.72 -42.85
N ARG A 298 -15.53 4.55 -43.11
CA ARG A 298 -15.42 3.41 -42.21
C ARG A 298 -14.13 3.59 -41.40
N GLY A 299 -14.23 4.28 -40.26
CA GLY A 299 -13.18 4.35 -39.24
C GLY A 299 -13.78 3.95 -37.89
N LYS A 300 -13.47 2.74 -37.42
CA LYS A 300 -13.86 2.29 -36.07
C LYS A 300 -13.11 3.15 -35.06
N ALA A 301 -13.84 3.92 -34.25
CA ALA A 301 -13.36 4.30 -32.93
C ALA A 301 -12.96 3.03 -32.16
N PRO A 302 -11.92 3.04 -31.31
CA PRO A 302 -11.54 1.87 -30.54
C PRO A 302 -12.66 1.49 -29.57
N GLY A 303 -13.43 0.48 -29.98
CA GLY A 303 -14.07 -0.54 -29.15
C GLY A 303 -14.70 -0.11 -27.82
N GLN A 304 -15.94 0.39 -27.89
CA GLN A 304 -16.99 -0.16 -27.04
C GLN A 304 -17.21 -1.61 -27.46
N GLY A 305 -16.47 -2.53 -26.85
CA GLY A 305 -16.55 -3.96 -27.13
C GLY A 305 -15.63 -4.69 -26.16
N GLN A 306 -16.24 -5.50 -25.29
CA GLN A 306 -15.65 -6.22 -24.15
C GLN A 306 -15.60 -5.44 -22.83
N ALA A 307 -16.75 -4.98 -22.37
CA ALA A 307 -16.99 -4.75 -20.93
C ALA A 307 -17.54 -6.03 -20.23
N GLN A 308 -17.18 -7.22 -20.72
CA GLN A 308 -17.58 -8.52 -20.14
C GLN A 308 -16.41 -9.52 -20.03
N GLY A 309 -15.16 -9.06 -20.13
CA GLY A 309 -13.98 -9.90 -19.95
C GLY A 309 -13.01 -9.28 -18.95
N GLN A 310 -12.78 -9.99 -17.85
CA GLN A 310 -11.80 -9.69 -16.79
C GLN A 310 -12.20 -8.61 -15.79
N GLN A 311 -13.27 -8.88 -15.03
CA GLN A 311 -13.15 -8.72 -13.58
C GLN A 311 -12.03 -9.68 -13.17
N GLN A 312 -10.81 -9.16 -13.14
CA GLN A 312 -9.62 -9.90 -12.73
C GLN A 312 -9.97 -10.50 -11.37
N ASP A 313 -9.89 -11.83 -11.26
CA ASP A 313 -10.20 -12.54 -10.03
C ASP A 313 -9.42 -11.86 -8.91
N ARG A 314 -10.12 -11.18 -7.99
CA ARG A 314 -9.51 -10.40 -6.91
C ARG A 314 -8.59 -11.28 -6.07
N ASN A 315 -8.82 -12.59 -6.09
CA ASN A 315 -8.02 -13.57 -5.37
C ASN A 315 -6.86 -14.16 -6.19
N ALA A 316 -6.71 -13.80 -7.48
CA ALA A 316 -5.63 -14.30 -8.35
C ALA A 316 -4.24 -14.09 -7.75
N ALA A 317 -4.01 -12.94 -7.10
CA ALA A 317 -2.76 -12.66 -6.41
C ALA A 317 -2.50 -13.64 -5.25
N LEU A 318 -3.53 -14.02 -4.49
CA LEU A 318 -3.42 -14.97 -3.38
C LEU A 318 -3.02 -16.35 -3.90
N TYR A 319 -3.67 -16.81 -4.98
CA TYR A 319 -3.34 -18.08 -5.62
C TYR A 319 -1.92 -18.11 -6.17
N ALA A 320 -1.49 -17.04 -6.84
CA ALA A 320 -0.15 -16.91 -7.38
C ALA A 320 0.92 -16.84 -6.28
N ALA A 321 0.64 -16.17 -5.15
CA ALA A 321 1.52 -16.15 -3.99
C ALA A 321 1.72 -17.56 -3.39
N LEU A 322 0.61 -18.31 -3.21
CA LEU A 322 0.66 -19.70 -2.73
C LEU A 322 1.43 -20.61 -3.69
N GLU A 323 1.24 -20.46 -5.01
CA GLU A 323 2.02 -21.19 -6.01
C GLU A 323 3.52 -20.90 -5.93
N LYS A 324 3.88 -19.69 -5.51
CA LYS A 324 5.26 -19.29 -5.28
C LYS A 324 5.86 -19.77 -3.96
N GLY A 325 5.08 -20.43 -3.11
CA GLY A 325 5.50 -20.86 -1.78
C GLY A 325 5.41 -19.75 -0.74
N MET A 326 4.75 -18.64 -1.04
CA MET A 326 4.58 -17.58 -0.06
C MET A 326 3.44 -17.95 0.89
N ILE A 327 3.50 -17.39 2.09
CA ILE A 327 2.36 -17.39 3.00
C ILE A 327 1.48 -16.21 2.64
N VAL A 328 0.17 -16.42 2.66
CA VAL A 328 -0.79 -15.36 2.37
C VAL A 328 -1.49 -14.97 3.66
N VAL A 329 -1.38 -13.70 4.03
CA VAL A 329 -2.14 -13.12 5.14
C VAL A 329 -2.97 -11.97 4.61
N SER A 330 -4.29 -12.12 4.59
CA SER A 330 -5.19 -11.04 4.18
C SER A 330 -5.94 -10.49 5.38
N PRO A 331 -5.64 -9.25 5.83
CA PRO A 331 -6.41 -8.59 6.87
C PRO A 331 -7.70 -7.98 6.32
N GLY A 332 -8.75 -8.02 7.13
CA GLY A 332 -9.81 -7.03 7.07
C GLY A 332 -9.37 -5.72 7.72
N ALA A 333 -10.10 -4.64 7.44
CA ALA A 333 -9.94 -3.35 8.10
C ALA A 333 -11.26 -2.57 8.13
N ARG A 334 -11.46 -1.78 9.19
CA ARG A 334 -12.54 -0.80 9.27
C ARG A 334 -12.40 0.25 8.16
N GLY A 335 -13.47 0.99 7.91
CA GLY A 335 -13.45 2.04 6.90
C GLY A 335 -14.58 3.06 7.04
N ARG A 336 -14.51 4.09 6.22
CA ARG A 336 -15.14 5.41 6.46
C ARG A 336 -16.66 5.43 6.64
N THR A 337 -17.37 4.38 6.23
CA THR A 337 -18.83 4.27 6.31
C THR A 337 -19.35 3.53 7.53
N LEU A 338 -18.47 3.06 8.41
CA LEU A 338 -18.88 2.32 9.59
C LEU A 338 -19.44 3.26 10.67
N GLU A 339 -20.67 2.99 11.06
CA GLU A 339 -21.46 3.71 12.06
C GLU A 339 -21.98 2.71 13.11
N ALA A 340 -21.87 3.08 14.38
CA ALA A 340 -22.36 2.30 15.50
C ALA A 340 -23.85 2.56 15.73
N GLN A 341 -24.47 1.73 16.58
CA GLN A 341 -25.91 1.85 16.88
C GLN A 341 -26.29 3.17 17.56
N ASP A 342 -25.34 3.83 18.23
CA ASP A 342 -25.51 5.14 18.87
C ASP A 342 -25.28 6.32 17.90
N GLY A 343 -25.04 6.04 16.61
CA GLY A 343 -24.79 7.03 15.58
C GLY A 343 -23.34 7.52 15.51
N SER A 344 -22.44 7.01 16.36
CA SER A 344 -21.01 7.37 16.30
C SER A 344 -20.28 6.65 15.16
N TYR A 345 -19.32 7.32 14.53
CA TYR A 345 -18.54 6.73 13.43
C TYR A 345 -17.22 6.17 13.92
N TYR A 346 -16.94 4.88 13.66
CA TYR A 346 -15.76 4.20 14.22
C TYR A 346 -14.76 3.69 13.16
N GLY A 347 -15.01 3.98 11.88
CA GLY A 347 -14.12 3.62 10.77
C GLY A 347 -13.48 4.81 10.04
N LYS A 348 -13.60 6.03 10.58
CA LYS A 348 -12.95 7.23 10.03
C LYS A 348 -11.42 7.16 10.16
N ALA A 349 -10.70 8.00 9.43
CA ALA A 349 -9.25 8.06 9.56
C ALA A 349 -8.82 8.33 11.03
N PRO A 350 -7.79 7.63 11.56
CA PRO A 350 -6.88 6.70 10.89
C PRO A 350 -7.24 5.20 11.05
N ALA A 351 -8.50 4.83 11.31
CA ALA A 351 -8.89 3.46 11.70
C ALA A 351 -8.35 2.35 10.78
N ALA A 352 -8.47 2.51 9.46
CA ALA A 352 -8.06 1.50 8.50
C ALA A 352 -6.55 1.21 8.54
N ILE A 353 -5.69 2.24 8.64
CA ILE A 353 -4.23 2.03 8.73
C ILE A 353 -3.83 1.47 10.11
N VAL A 354 -4.51 1.88 11.18
CA VAL A 354 -4.30 1.31 12.52
C VAL A 354 -4.62 -0.19 12.53
N ASP A 355 -5.69 -0.60 11.86
CA ASP A 355 -6.08 -2.00 11.72
C ASP A 355 -5.02 -2.83 10.98
N LEU A 356 -4.51 -2.32 9.85
CA LEU A 356 -3.43 -2.99 9.12
C LEU A 356 -2.14 -3.09 9.94
N LYS A 357 -1.79 -2.03 10.68
CA LYS A 357 -0.65 -2.04 11.62
C LYS A 357 -0.82 -3.08 12.72
N ALA A 358 -2.00 -3.16 13.32
CA ALA A 358 -2.29 -4.15 14.35
C ALA A 358 -2.18 -5.59 13.83
N ALA A 359 -2.65 -5.84 12.60
CA ALA A 359 -2.45 -7.13 11.94
C ALA A 359 -0.97 -7.46 11.73
N VAL A 360 -0.14 -6.49 11.32
CA VAL A 360 1.32 -6.69 11.22
C VAL A 360 1.95 -6.96 12.60
N ARG A 361 1.54 -6.24 13.65
CA ARG A 361 2.01 -6.51 15.03
C ARG A 361 1.65 -7.92 15.49
N TYR A 362 0.47 -8.42 15.14
CA TYR A 362 0.10 -9.80 15.42
C TYR A 362 1.08 -10.78 14.78
N LEU A 363 1.45 -10.58 13.51
CA LEU A 363 2.39 -11.45 12.81
C LEU A 363 3.78 -11.43 13.47
N HIS A 364 4.33 -10.24 13.76
CA HIS A 364 5.63 -10.11 14.43
C HIS A 364 5.63 -10.72 15.85
N ALA A 365 4.55 -10.53 16.61
CA ALA A 365 4.43 -11.12 17.94
C ALA A 365 4.40 -12.65 17.92
N ASN A 366 3.99 -13.24 16.78
CA ASN A 366 3.87 -14.68 16.58
C ASN A 366 4.94 -15.26 15.65
N ASP A 367 5.96 -14.50 15.26
CA ASP A 367 6.99 -14.89 14.27
C ASP A 367 7.65 -16.24 14.61
N LYS A 368 7.91 -16.50 15.90
CA LYS A 368 8.50 -17.79 16.35
C LYS A 368 7.56 -19.00 16.21
N ALA A 369 6.25 -18.77 16.23
CA ALA A 369 5.23 -19.82 16.21
C ALA A 369 4.61 -20.00 14.83
N MET A 370 4.54 -18.93 14.05
CA MET A 370 3.93 -18.91 12.73
C MET A 370 4.97 -19.25 11.67
N PRO A 371 4.69 -20.21 10.77
CA PRO A 371 5.47 -20.35 9.54
C PRO A 371 5.61 -19.01 8.80
N GLY A 372 6.74 -18.83 8.14
CA GLY A 372 7.12 -17.63 7.42
C GLY A 372 8.11 -16.77 8.20
N ASP A 373 8.58 -15.72 7.54
CA ASP A 373 9.46 -14.71 8.12
C ASP A 373 8.67 -13.39 8.25
N ALA A 374 8.29 -12.99 9.46
CA ALA A 374 7.59 -11.73 9.70
C ALA A 374 8.47 -10.51 9.37
N ASN A 375 9.78 -10.67 9.23
CA ASN A 375 10.67 -9.63 8.71
C ASN A 375 10.62 -9.51 7.18
N LYS A 376 9.86 -10.38 6.50
CA LYS A 376 9.60 -10.37 5.04
C LYS A 376 8.12 -10.26 4.73
N ILE A 377 7.42 -9.33 5.39
CA ILE A 377 6.04 -8.96 5.06
C ILE A 377 6.03 -8.00 3.85
N ILE A 378 5.30 -8.37 2.79
CA ILE A 378 5.13 -7.57 1.57
C ILE A 378 3.68 -7.12 1.45
N ALA A 379 3.41 -5.84 1.70
CA ALA A 379 2.07 -5.27 1.57
C ALA A 379 1.69 -5.14 0.08
N ASN A 380 0.46 -5.53 -0.27
CA ASN A 380 -0.08 -5.33 -1.62
C ASN A 380 -1.46 -4.69 -1.57
N GLY A 381 -1.73 -3.74 -2.46
CA GLY A 381 -3.04 -3.11 -2.54
C GLY A 381 -3.26 -2.39 -3.87
N THR A 382 -4.53 -2.03 -4.10
CA THR A 382 -4.96 -1.21 -5.25
C THR A 382 -5.74 0.00 -4.75
N SER A 383 -5.62 1.17 -5.39
CA SER A 383 -6.42 2.36 -5.07
C SER A 383 -6.17 2.85 -3.62
N ALA A 384 -7.22 3.10 -2.84
CA ALA A 384 -7.13 3.36 -1.40
C ALA A 384 -6.40 2.24 -0.64
N GLY A 385 -6.55 0.97 -1.05
CA GLY A 385 -5.79 -0.14 -0.48
C GLY A 385 -4.29 -0.04 -0.75
N ALA A 386 -3.89 0.49 -1.92
CA ALA A 386 -2.50 0.80 -2.21
C ALA A 386 -2.00 2.01 -1.43
N ALA A 387 -2.86 3.01 -1.18
CA ALA A 387 -2.53 4.13 -0.30
C ALA A 387 -2.26 3.67 1.13
N LEU A 388 -3.05 2.73 1.64
CA LEU A 388 -2.85 2.14 2.96
C LEU A 388 -1.63 1.20 3.00
N SER A 389 -1.35 0.42 1.96
CA SER A 389 -0.08 -0.33 1.85
C SER A 389 1.13 0.59 1.82
N THR A 390 1.01 1.74 1.14
CA THR A 390 2.05 2.77 1.10
C THR A 390 2.26 3.39 2.48
N LEU A 391 1.19 3.77 3.18
CA LEU A 391 1.27 4.26 4.56
C LEU A 391 1.89 3.22 5.49
N LEU A 392 1.51 1.95 5.38
CA LEU A 392 2.05 0.88 6.19
C LEU A 392 3.57 0.78 6.04
N GLY A 393 4.08 0.81 4.79
CA GLY A 393 5.52 0.84 4.52
C GLY A 393 6.21 2.14 4.89
N ALA A 394 5.53 3.29 4.84
CA ALA A 394 6.15 4.58 5.17
C ALA A 394 6.21 4.86 6.67
N THR A 395 5.45 4.14 7.49
CA THR A 395 5.18 4.52 8.88
C THR A 395 5.45 3.43 9.90
N GLY A 396 6.26 2.42 9.58
CA GLY A 396 6.59 1.36 10.54
C GLY A 396 7.11 1.93 11.86
N ASN A 397 6.57 1.44 12.97
CA ASN A 397 6.90 1.83 14.35
C ASN A 397 6.70 3.33 14.67
N GLN A 398 5.91 4.05 13.88
CA GLN A 398 5.64 5.47 14.12
C GLN A 398 4.77 5.69 15.37
N ALA A 399 5.26 6.54 16.29
CA ALA A 399 4.62 6.82 17.57
C ALA A 399 3.23 7.45 17.44
N ASP A 400 2.96 8.15 16.34
CA ASP A 400 1.69 8.80 16.04
C ASP A 400 0.50 7.81 16.06
N TYR A 401 0.74 6.53 15.78
CA TYR A 401 -0.30 5.48 15.78
C TYR A 401 -0.45 4.74 17.12
N GLU A 402 0.51 4.89 18.04
CA GLU A 402 0.57 4.11 19.28
C GLU A 402 -0.65 4.31 20.19
N PRO A 403 -1.23 5.52 20.35
CA PRO A 403 -2.46 5.69 21.13
C PRO A 403 -3.63 4.84 20.63
N TYR A 404 -3.78 4.73 19.31
CA TYR A 404 -4.85 3.95 18.67
C TYR A 404 -4.59 2.44 18.77
N LEU A 405 -3.33 2.02 18.61
CA LEU A 405 -2.93 0.61 18.73
C LEU A 405 -3.10 0.10 20.16
N LYS A 406 -2.75 0.91 21.16
CA LYS A 406 -2.99 0.61 22.59
C LYS A 406 -4.47 0.48 22.90
N GLN A 407 -5.31 1.36 22.35
CA GLN A 407 -6.76 1.30 22.58
C GLN A 407 -7.37 -0.01 22.09
N LEU A 408 -6.90 -0.53 20.95
CA LEU A 408 -7.37 -1.82 20.43
C LEU A 408 -6.73 -3.02 21.15
N GLY A 409 -5.72 -2.79 22.01
CA GLY A 409 -4.91 -3.87 22.57
C GLY A 409 -4.19 -4.66 21.49
N ALA A 410 -3.61 -3.97 20.50
CA ALA A 410 -2.74 -4.59 19.51
C ALA A 410 -1.51 -5.22 20.21
N ALA A 411 -0.98 -6.31 19.65
CA ALA A 411 0.20 -6.97 20.20
C ALA A 411 1.39 -5.99 20.34
N GLN A 412 2.20 -6.13 21.39
CA GLN A 412 3.41 -5.32 21.58
C GLN A 412 4.56 -5.86 20.74
N ALA A 413 4.56 -5.53 19.46
CA ALA A 413 5.58 -5.92 18.49
C ALA A 413 5.75 -4.83 17.42
N SER A 414 6.72 -5.01 16.51
CA SER A 414 6.93 -4.07 15.41
C SER A 414 5.75 -4.06 14.43
N ASP A 415 5.47 -2.90 13.83
CA ASP A 415 4.59 -2.78 12.66
C ASP A 415 5.33 -2.37 11.38
N ALA A 416 6.66 -2.51 11.37
CA ALA A 416 7.47 -2.36 10.15
C ALA A 416 7.28 -3.55 9.21
N ILE A 417 7.33 -3.27 7.91
CA ILE A 417 7.21 -4.26 6.84
C ILE A 417 8.42 -4.19 5.91
N PHE A 418 8.66 -5.26 5.17
CA PHE A 418 9.83 -5.41 4.31
C PHE A 418 9.71 -4.63 3.01
N ALA A 419 8.54 -4.71 2.38
CA ALA A 419 8.35 -4.19 1.03
C ALA A 419 6.89 -3.78 0.77
N VAL A 420 6.70 -2.89 -0.21
CA VAL A 420 5.39 -2.41 -0.65
C VAL A 420 5.21 -2.66 -2.15
N SER A 421 4.10 -3.29 -2.51
CA SER A 421 3.53 -3.28 -3.86
C SER A 421 2.26 -2.43 -3.88
N ALA A 422 2.27 -1.35 -4.65
CA ALA A 422 1.19 -0.36 -4.68
C ALA A 422 0.71 -0.13 -6.12
N TYR A 423 -0.54 -0.52 -6.40
CA TYR A 423 -1.22 -0.23 -7.66
C TYR A 423 -2.17 0.96 -7.52
N ALA A 424 -1.99 1.97 -8.36
CA ALA A 424 -2.75 3.20 -8.36
C ALA A 424 -2.94 3.84 -6.97
N PRO A 425 -1.86 4.11 -6.22
CA PRO A 425 -1.96 4.61 -4.85
C PRO A 425 -2.61 6.00 -4.80
N ILE A 426 -3.80 6.08 -4.20
CA ILE A 426 -4.52 7.34 -3.95
C ILE A 426 -3.99 7.97 -2.66
N THR A 427 -2.78 8.51 -2.72
CA THR A 427 -2.07 9.10 -1.57
C THR A 427 -2.03 10.63 -1.66
N ASN A 428 -1.42 11.28 -0.66
CA ASN A 428 -1.18 12.73 -0.66
C ASN A 428 -2.46 13.55 -0.87
N LEU A 429 -3.55 13.12 -0.22
CA LEU A 429 -4.92 13.63 -0.45
C LEU A 429 -5.01 15.14 -0.25
N ASP A 430 -4.30 15.67 0.75
CA ASP A 430 -4.22 17.10 1.09
C ASP A 430 -3.54 17.98 0.01
N HIS A 431 -2.94 17.38 -1.00
CA HIS A 431 -2.37 18.07 -2.17
C HIS A 431 -2.86 17.49 -3.51
N ALA A 432 -3.74 16.50 -3.48
CA ALA A 432 -4.16 15.76 -4.66
C ALA A 432 -5.07 16.59 -5.58
N ASP A 433 -5.84 17.53 -5.02
CA ASP A 433 -6.65 18.49 -5.78
C ASP A 433 -5.79 19.39 -6.67
N MET A 434 -4.73 19.97 -6.10
CA MET A 434 -3.76 20.78 -6.85
C MET A 434 -3.11 19.97 -7.97
N ALA A 435 -2.68 18.74 -7.67
CA ALA A 435 -2.06 17.85 -8.65
C ALA A 435 -3.02 17.42 -9.77
N TYR A 436 -4.31 17.20 -9.44
CA TYR A 436 -5.35 16.86 -10.41
C TYR A 436 -5.58 18.00 -11.38
N GLU A 437 -5.73 19.22 -10.87
CA GLU A 437 -5.98 20.39 -11.69
C GLU A 437 -4.72 20.85 -12.45
N TRP A 438 -3.51 20.60 -11.94
CA TRP A 438 -2.29 20.76 -12.74
C TRP A 438 -2.30 19.93 -14.03
N LEU A 439 -2.78 18.68 -13.96
CA LEU A 439 -2.84 17.80 -15.14
C LEU A 439 -4.06 18.09 -16.03
N PHE A 440 -5.21 18.41 -15.45
CA PHE A 440 -6.50 18.44 -16.16
C PHE A 440 -7.13 19.82 -16.34
N ASN A 441 -6.54 20.91 -15.84
CA ASN A 441 -7.03 22.26 -16.12
C ASN A 441 -7.09 22.52 -17.63
N GLY A 442 -8.21 23.10 -18.09
CA GLY A 442 -8.49 23.29 -19.52
C GLY A 442 -9.09 22.07 -20.22
N VAL A 443 -9.18 20.91 -19.55
CA VAL A 443 -10.04 19.80 -19.95
C VAL A 443 -11.40 20.04 -19.28
N ASN A 444 -12.42 20.41 -20.04
CA ASN A 444 -13.72 20.80 -19.46
C ASN A 444 -14.78 19.71 -19.54
N ASP A 445 -14.61 18.73 -20.42
CA ASP A 445 -15.49 17.57 -20.50
C ASP A 445 -15.01 16.49 -19.54
N TYR A 446 -15.91 15.98 -18.71
CA TYR A 446 -15.60 14.91 -17.76
C TYR A 446 -16.45 13.68 -18.02
N LYS A 447 -15.92 12.52 -17.63
CA LYS A 447 -16.63 11.25 -17.61
C LYS A 447 -16.56 10.67 -16.20
N LYS A 448 -17.53 11.04 -15.36
CA LYS A 448 -17.61 10.59 -13.97
C LYS A 448 -18.05 9.14 -13.93
N ILE A 449 -17.34 8.34 -13.15
CA ILE A 449 -17.76 6.97 -12.82
C ILE A 449 -18.48 7.04 -11.48
N SER A 450 -19.75 6.66 -11.47
CA SER A 450 -20.47 6.36 -10.25
C SER A 450 -20.48 4.84 -10.08
N ALA A 451 -19.83 4.37 -9.03
CA ALA A 451 -19.85 2.97 -8.63
C ALA A 451 -20.93 2.79 -7.58
N SER A 452 -22.03 2.11 -7.91
CA SER A 452 -22.91 1.55 -6.87
C SER A 452 -22.42 0.16 -6.50
N GLN A 453 -22.31 -0.11 -5.20
CA GLN A 453 -22.21 -1.47 -4.68
C GLN A 453 -23.63 -2.01 -4.55
N LEU A 454 -24.10 -2.71 -5.58
CA LEU A 454 -25.24 -3.63 -5.46
C LEU A 454 -24.65 -5.04 -5.42
N ASP A 455 -24.78 -5.70 -4.27
CA ASP A 455 -24.49 -7.13 -4.09
C ASP A 455 -23.12 -7.60 -4.60
N TYR A 456 -22.04 -7.03 -4.03
CA TYR A 456 -20.64 -7.44 -4.29
C TYR A 456 -20.18 -7.34 -5.76
N ASN A 457 -21.01 -6.80 -6.64
CA ASN A 457 -20.70 -6.46 -8.02
C ASN A 457 -20.69 -4.93 -8.17
N VAL A 458 -19.57 -4.38 -8.62
CA VAL A 458 -19.46 -2.94 -8.87
C VAL A 458 -20.18 -2.62 -10.19
N GLN A 459 -21.39 -2.09 -10.11
CA GLN A 459 -22.04 -1.54 -11.29
C GLN A 459 -21.46 -0.16 -11.55
N ARG A 460 -20.77 0.00 -12.68
CA ARG A 460 -20.18 1.27 -13.11
C ARG A 460 -21.17 1.98 -14.03
N THR A 461 -21.76 3.07 -13.56
CA THR A 461 -22.50 3.99 -14.42
C THR A 461 -21.60 5.17 -14.78
N TYR A 462 -21.70 5.61 -16.03
CA TYR A 462 -20.92 6.73 -16.54
C TYR A 462 -21.82 7.94 -16.71
N THR A 463 -21.44 9.05 -16.11
CA THR A 463 -22.08 10.34 -16.32
C THR A 463 -21.10 11.25 -17.02
N GLU A 464 -21.42 11.60 -18.27
CA GLU A 464 -20.67 12.61 -19.01
C GLU A 464 -21.25 13.99 -18.72
N GLY A 465 -20.38 14.99 -18.63
CA GLY A 465 -20.79 16.36 -18.38
C GLY A 465 -19.68 17.33 -18.70
N LYS A 466 -19.98 18.63 -18.53
CA LYS A 466 -19.05 19.72 -18.77
C LYS A 466 -18.93 20.58 -17.52
N LEU A 467 -17.72 21.05 -17.23
CA LEU A 467 -17.47 21.94 -16.10
C LEU A 467 -18.19 23.27 -16.25
N THR A 468 -18.83 23.72 -15.17
CA THR A 468 -19.39 25.09 -15.09
C THR A 468 -18.29 26.15 -15.05
N ALA A 469 -18.64 27.42 -15.21
CA ALA A 469 -17.66 28.52 -15.13
C ALA A 469 -17.02 28.60 -13.74
N GLU A 470 -17.80 28.33 -12.68
CA GLU A 470 -17.33 28.31 -11.30
C GLU A 470 -16.36 27.15 -11.07
N GLN A 471 -16.68 25.97 -11.59
CA GLN A 471 -15.77 24.82 -11.54
C GLN A 471 -14.47 25.07 -12.32
N GLN A 472 -14.53 25.72 -13.48
CA GLN A 472 -13.34 26.12 -14.23
C GLN A 472 -12.48 27.14 -13.46
N LYS A 473 -13.10 28.04 -12.70
CA LYS A 473 -12.38 28.95 -11.81
C LYS A 473 -11.67 28.18 -10.68
N VAL A 474 -12.37 27.25 -10.01
CA VAL A 474 -11.77 26.41 -8.97
C VAL A 474 -10.59 25.60 -9.53
N SER A 475 -10.74 25.05 -10.74
CA SER A 475 -9.66 24.38 -11.46
C SER A 475 -8.44 25.28 -11.68
N ALA A 476 -8.65 26.52 -12.12
CA ALA A 476 -7.58 27.48 -12.34
C ALA A 476 -6.87 27.89 -11.04
N ASP A 477 -7.63 28.12 -9.97
CA ASP A 477 -7.09 28.47 -8.66
C ASP A 477 -6.20 27.32 -8.11
N LEU A 478 -6.71 26.08 -8.12
CA LEU A 478 -5.96 24.90 -7.64
C LEU A 478 -4.72 24.58 -8.49
N LYS A 479 -4.78 24.73 -9.82
CA LYS A 479 -3.61 24.60 -10.69
C LYS A 479 -2.50 25.57 -10.29
N ALA A 480 -2.85 26.82 -9.97
CA ALA A 480 -1.88 27.86 -9.65
C ALA A 480 -1.15 27.60 -8.32
N GLU A 481 -1.73 26.83 -7.40
CA GLU A 481 -1.11 26.47 -6.12
C GLU A 481 -0.09 25.31 -6.25
N PHE A 482 -0.24 24.44 -7.25
CA PHE A 482 0.57 23.23 -7.39
C PHE A 482 2.09 23.48 -7.57
N PRO A 483 2.57 24.43 -8.40
CA PRO A 483 4.00 24.66 -8.59
C PRO A 483 4.76 24.99 -7.30
N ALA A 484 4.16 25.81 -6.42
CA ALA A 484 4.78 26.19 -5.16
C ALA A 484 4.94 24.97 -4.24
N TYR A 485 3.89 24.15 -4.13
CA TYR A 485 3.94 22.89 -3.39
C TYR A 485 5.02 21.95 -3.95
N LEU A 486 4.98 21.66 -5.25
CA LEU A 486 5.94 20.76 -5.89
C LEU A 486 7.38 21.22 -5.69
N ASN A 487 7.67 22.50 -5.94
CA ASN A 487 9.02 23.05 -5.82
C ASN A 487 9.53 22.99 -4.37
N SER A 488 8.65 23.10 -3.37
CA SER A 488 9.03 23.01 -1.96
C SER A 488 9.58 21.65 -1.55
N LEU A 489 9.22 20.58 -2.29
CA LEU A 489 9.68 19.22 -2.02
C LEU A 489 11.13 18.99 -2.46
N GLY A 490 11.66 19.85 -3.34
CA GLY A 490 13.07 19.83 -3.73
C GLY A 490 13.49 18.54 -4.46
N PHE A 491 12.58 17.93 -5.21
CA PHE A 491 12.84 16.67 -5.91
C PHE A 491 14.01 16.77 -6.88
N LYS A 492 14.73 15.67 -7.03
CA LYS A 492 15.83 15.50 -7.98
C LYS A 492 15.61 14.26 -8.83
N ASP A 493 16.03 14.31 -10.08
CA ASP A 493 16.12 13.12 -10.93
C ASP A 493 17.33 12.24 -10.56
N GLU A 494 17.48 11.12 -11.25
CA GLU A 494 18.60 10.18 -11.11
C GLU A 494 19.99 10.81 -11.33
N ASN A 495 20.06 11.94 -12.05
CA ASN A 495 21.30 12.66 -12.32
C ASN A 495 21.55 13.80 -11.31
N GLY A 496 20.66 13.96 -10.32
CA GLY A 496 20.74 15.00 -9.30
C GLY A 496 20.19 16.37 -9.75
N ASN A 497 19.56 16.47 -10.92
CA ASN A 497 18.97 17.72 -11.39
C ASN A 497 17.66 18.00 -10.65
N VAL A 498 17.48 19.23 -10.19
CA VAL A 498 16.24 19.63 -9.49
C VAL A 498 15.06 19.65 -10.47
N LEU A 499 13.97 19.02 -10.05
CA LEU A 499 12.71 18.97 -10.77
C LEU A 499 11.79 20.09 -10.27
N THR A 500 11.48 21.04 -11.15
CA THR A 500 10.68 22.22 -10.82
C THR A 500 9.55 22.46 -11.82
N LEU A 501 8.63 23.32 -11.41
CA LEU A 501 7.58 23.92 -12.23
C LEU A 501 7.63 25.46 -12.13
N ASP A 502 7.38 26.14 -13.24
CA ASP A 502 7.12 27.58 -13.30
C ASP A 502 5.66 27.90 -12.91
N SER A 503 5.30 29.18 -12.94
CA SER A 503 3.94 29.65 -12.59
C SER A 503 2.84 29.11 -13.52
N ASP A 504 3.18 28.71 -14.74
CA ASP A 504 2.22 28.14 -15.70
C ASP A 504 2.08 26.61 -15.54
N GLY A 505 2.89 26.00 -14.66
CA GLY A 505 2.94 24.57 -14.43
C GLY A 505 3.80 23.81 -15.45
N ASN A 506 4.72 24.50 -16.14
CA ASN A 506 5.70 23.87 -17.04
C ASN A 506 7.07 23.74 -16.36
N GLY A 507 7.90 22.80 -16.78
CA GLY A 507 9.25 22.65 -16.23
C GLY A 507 9.78 21.22 -16.29
N SER A 508 10.91 20.98 -15.61
CA SER A 508 11.59 19.69 -15.60
C SER A 508 10.73 18.59 -14.97
N PHE A 509 9.87 18.91 -13.99
CA PHE A 509 8.93 17.92 -13.44
C PHE A 509 7.86 17.48 -14.45
N LYS A 510 7.30 18.42 -15.24
CA LYS A 510 6.36 18.09 -16.33
C LYS A 510 7.03 17.16 -17.35
N GLN A 511 8.29 17.43 -17.69
CA GLN A 511 9.08 16.59 -18.57
C GLN A 511 9.36 15.20 -17.97
N TYR A 512 9.59 15.11 -16.66
CA TYR A 512 9.75 13.83 -15.96
C TYR A 512 8.50 12.94 -16.10
N VAL A 513 7.31 13.47 -15.82
CA VAL A 513 6.05 12.73 -15.99
C VAL A 513 5.82 12.32 -17.45
N ALA A 514 6.09 13.22 -18.40
CA ALA A 514 6.02 12.91 -19.82
C ALA A 514 7.02 11.79 -20.23
N ASN A 515 8.22 11.78 -19.66
CA ASN A 515 9.21 10.72 -19.89
C ASN A 515 8.75 9.36 -19.34
N LYS A 516 8.06 9.31 -18.18
CA LYS A 516 7.47 8.06 -17.67
C LYS A 516 6.37 7.50 -18.59
N LEU A 517 5.55 8.36 -19.20
CA LEU A 517 4.61 7.95 -20.25
C LEU A 517 5.34 7.46 -21.52
N LYS A 518 6.44 8.11 -21.88
CA LYS A 518 7.27 7.72 -23.03
C LYS A 518 7.87 6.33 -22.83
N GLU A 519 8.40 6.05 -21.64
CA GLU A 519 8.90 4.73 -21.22
C GLU A 519 7.78 3.68 -21.31
N SER A 520 6.60 3.98 -20.78
CA SER A 520 5.41 3.12 -20.87
C SER A 520 5.05 2.75 -22.31
N ALA A 521 4.93 3.76 -23.17
CA ALA A 521 4.63 3.59 -24.59
C ALA A 521 5.71 2.77 -25.31
N GLN A 522 6.99 3.02 -25.02
CA GLN A 522 8.09 2.29 -25.63
C GLN A 522 8.10 0.81 -25.20
N GLN A 523 7.85 0.52 -23.92
CA GLN A 523 7.75 -0.86 -23.45
C GLN A 523 6.61 -1.62 -24.15
N ALA A 524 5.45 -0.96 -24.31
CA ALA A 524 4.33 -1.54 -25.04
C ALA A 524 4.65 -1.78 -26.52
N TYR A 525 5.30 -0.81 -27.18
CA TYR A 525 5.75 -0.96 -28.56
C TYR A 525 6.74 -2.12 -28.70
N ASN A 526 7.73 -2.23 -27.82
CA ASN A 526 8.73 -3.31 -27.85
C ASN A 526 8.08 -4.69 -27.67
N ALA A 527 7.08 -4.79 -26.79
CA ALA A 527 6.37 -6.05 -26.57
C ALA A 527 5.48 -6.43 -27.76
N ARG A 528 4.78 -5.46 -28.35
CA ARG A 528 3.86 -5.66 -29.49
C ARG A 528 3.81 -4.40 -30.36
N PRO A 529 4.69 -4.27 -31.38
CA PRO A 529 4.75 -3.07 -32.23
C PRO A 529 3.42 -2.70 -32.87
N GLN A 530 2.67 -3.71 -33.32
CA GLN A 530 1.33 -3.61 -33.89
C GLN A 530 0.21 -3.25 -32.89
N ALA A 531 0.52 -2.97 -31.62
CA ALA A 531 -0.46 -2.52 -30.63
C ALA A 531 -0.34 -1.02 -30.30
N VAL A 532 0.65 -0.34 -30.86
CA VAL A 532 0.90 1.09 -30.62
C VAL A 532 1.03 1.82 -31.95
N PHE A 533 -0.08 2.36 -32.44
CA PHE A 533 -0.12 3.16 -33.66
C PHE A 533 -0.20 4.64 -33.34
N ALA A 534 0.69 5.45 -33.90
CA ALA A 534 0.73 6.90 -33.63
C ALA A 534 -0.60 7.61 -33.92
N GLY A 535 -1.39 7.11 -34.89
CA GLY A 535 -2.72 7.66 -35.20
C GLY A 535 -3.74 7.52 -34.07
N ASP A 536 -3.60 6.52 -33.20
CA ASP A 536 -4.49 6.30 -32.06
C ASP A 536 -4.09 7.15 -30.84
N TYR A 537 -2.85 7.63 -30.82
CA TYR A 537 -2.23 8.37 -29.71
C TYR A 537 -1.64 9.71 -30.19
N PRO A 538 -2.48 10.73 -30.45
CA PRO A 538 -2.06 12.01 -31.03
C PRO A 538 -1.11 12.83 -30.13
N TRP A 539 -0.96 12.42 -28.88
CA TRP A 539 -0.05 12.98 -27.90
C TRP A 539 1.34 12.34 -27.93
N LEU A 540 1.56 11.31 -28.75
CA LEU A 540 2.85 10.63 -28.94
C LEU A 540 3.50 10.97 -30.28
N THR A 541 4.84 11.01 -30.29
CA THR A 541 5.63 11.01 -31.52
C THR A 541 6.47 9.74 -31.64
N LEU A 542 6.09 8.85 -32.56
CA LEU A 542 6.80 7.61 -32.88
C LEU A 542 7.60 7.78 -34.17
N LYS A 543 8.93 7.60 -34.12
CA LYS A 543 9.83 7.66 -35.28
C LYS A 543 10.71 6.42 -35.32
N GLY A 544 10.64 5.65 -36.41
CA GLY A 544 11.47 4.45 -36.59
C GLY A 544 11.35 3.42 -35.46
N GLY A 545 10.15 3.24 -34.89
CA GLY A 545 9.91 2.34 -33.76
C GLY A 545 10.36 2.85 -32.38
N LYS A 546 10.82 4.11 -32.31
CA LYS A 546 11.18 4.78 -31.06
C LYS A 546 10.17 5.87 -30.71
N VAL A 547 9.65 5.84 -29.49
CA VAL A 547 8.83 6.92 -28.93
C VAL A 547 9.78 8.06 -28.54
N THR A 548 9.72 9.15 -29.30
CA THR A 548 10.67 10.27 -29.18
C THR A 548 10.14 11.41 -28.35
N ASN A 549 8.82 11.60 -28.30
CA ASN A 549 8.18 12.67 -27.55
C ASN A 549 6.80 12.28 -27.02
N VAL A 550 6.41 12.91 -25.91
CA VAL A 550 5.09 12.88 -25.27
C VAL A 550 4.66 14.34 -25.03
N ASP A 551 3.50 14.71 -25.54
CA ASP A 551 2.84 15.99 -25.24
C ASP A 551 1.82 15.77 -24.12
N LEU A 552 2.16 16.19 -22.89
CA LEU A 552 1.35 15.89 -21.72
C LEU A 552 -0.01 16.60 -21.75
N ASP A 553 -0.10 17.78 -22.35
CA ASP A 553 -1.36 18.53 -22.43
C ASP A 553 -2.31 17.87 -23.42
N LYS A 554 -1.80 17.42 -24.58
CA LYS A 554 -2.59 16.60 -25.51
C LYS A 554 -2.98 15.25 -24.91
N TYR A 555 -2.11 14.65 -24.10
CA TYR A 555 -2.42 13.42 -23.37
C TYR A 555 -3.61 13.65 -22.44
N ALA A 556 -3.60 14.71 -21.63
CA ALA A 556 -4.69 15.05 -20.72
C ALA A 556 -6.04 15.26 -21.45
N GLN A 557 -6.00 15.96 -22.59
CA GLN A 557 -7.19 16.15 -23.45
C GLN A 557 -7.70 14.83 -24.05
N TRP A 558 -6.78 13.93 -24.44
CA TRP A 558 -7.13 12.64 -25.05
C TRP A 558 -7.69 11.66 -24.03
N VAL A 559 -7.05 11.53 -22.86
CA VAL A 559 -7.49 10.60 -21.81
C VAL A 559 -8.76 11.08 -21.10
N LYS A 560 -8.99 12.40 -21.13
CA LYS A 560 -10.07 13.14 -20.46
C LYS A 560 -9.99 13.05 -18.94
N ARG A 561 -10.71 13.95 -18.26
CA ARG A 561 -10.81 13.94 -16.79
C ARG A 561 -12.02 13.13 -16.32
N MET A 562 -11.93 12.60 -15.11
CA MET A 562 -12.98 11.79 -14.50
C MET A 562 -13.78 12.55 -13.43
N LYS A 563 -13.08 13.29 -12.55
CA LYS A 563 -13.65 13.94 -11.36
C LYS A 563 -13.85 15.42 -11.61
N THR A 564 -14.82 16.10 -10.99
CA THR A 564 -14.99 17.57 -11.02
C THR A 564 -14.02 18.26 -10.04
N PRO A 565 -13.69 19.56 -10.19
CA PRO A 565 -12.84 20.26 -9.22
C PRO A 565 -13.66 20.75 -8.00
N PRO A 566 -13.13 20.65 -6.77
CA PRO A 566 -11.97 19.85 -6.38
C PRO A 566 -12.28 18.34 -6.51
N ALA A 567 -11.28 17.58 -6.94
CA ALA A 567 -11.40 16.15 -7.23
C ALA A 567 -11.50 15.27 -5.97
N PHE A 568 -11.04 15.74 -4.82
CA PHE A 568 -10.98 15.02 -3.56
C PHE A 568 -11.67 15.80 -2.44
N ASP A 569 -11.26 17.02 -2.11
CA ASP A 569 -11.89 17.83 -1.07
C ASP A 569 -13.08 18.62 -1.62
N GLY A 570 -14.23 17.95 -1.77
CA GLY A 570 -15.43 18.53 -2.37
C GLY A 570 -15.94 19.73 -1.57
N LEU A 571 -16.30 20.82 -2.26
CA LEU A 571 -16.74 22.07 -1.61
C LEU A 571 -18.08 21.91 -0.88
N ALA A 572 -18.86 20.88 -1.19
CA ALA A 572 -20.10 20.56 -0.50
C ALA A 572 -19.94 19.37 0.48
N LEU A 573 -18.70 18.96 0.80
CA LEU A 573 -18.38 17.79 1.60
C LEU A 573 -18.95 16.47 1.02
N GLU A 574 -19.03 16.38 -0.30
CA GLU A 574 -19.76 15.34 -1.01
C GLU A 574 -18.91 14.13 -1.44
N ASN A 575 -17.59 14.25 -1.37
CA ASN A 575 -16.68 13.21 -1.83
C ASN A 575 -16.40 12.16 -0.74
N GLY A 576 -15.96 10.97 -1.18
CA GLY A 576 -15.61 9.88 -0.26
C GLY A 576 -14.45 10.24 0.68
N GLU A 577 -13.54 11.10 0.23
CA GLU A 577 -12.41 11.58 1.01
C GLU A 577 -12.85 12.56 2.10
N ASN A 578 -13.87 13.41 1.86
CA ASN A 578 -14.48 14.20 2.94
C ASN A 578 -15.05 13.29 4.04
N ASN A 579 -15.68 12.19 3.62
CA ASN A 579 -16.22 11.19 4.52
C ASN A 579 -15.14 10.42 5.29
N LEU A 580 -13.99 10.14 4.67
CA LEU A 580 -12.84 9.53 5.33
C LEU A 580 -12.31 10.40 6.47
N PHE A 581 -12.20 11.71 6.22
CA PHE A 581 -11.66 12.68 7.17
C PHE A 581 -12.66 13.20 8.20
N GLY A 582 -13.87 12.61 8.24
CA GLY A 582 -14.76 12.76 9.38
C GLY A 582 -14.15 12.28 10.70
N ASN A 583 -14.91 12.40 11.78
CA ASN A 583 -14.53 11.93 13.11
C ASN A 583 -15.72 11.21 13.78
N ALA A 584 -15.60 10.92 15.09
CA ALA A 584 -16.60 10.18 15.86
C ALA A 584 -18.02 10.75 15.76
N THR A 585 -18.15 12.08 15.63
CA THR A 585 -19.43 12.81 15.69
C THR A 585 -19.71 13.63 14.44
N THR A 586 -18.76 13.74 13.52
CA THR A 586 -18.87 14.53 12.29
C THR A 586 -18.61 13.63 11.09
N ASN A 587 -19.62 13.40 10.26
CA ASN A 587 -19.53 12.41 9.18
C ASN A 587 -18.53 12.79 8.08
N ASN A 588 -18.48 14.08 7.72
CA ASN A 588 -17.65 14.59 6.63
C ASN A 588 -16.95 15.88 7.08
N GLN A 589 -15.66 16.03 6.74
CA GLN A 589 -14.86 17.22 7.02
C GLN A 589 -14.01 17.59 5.81
N HIS A 590 -13.61 18.86 5.74
CA HIS A 590 -12.56 19.30 4.82
C HIS A 590 -11.19 18.85 5.34
N PHE A 591 -10.25 18.68 4.42
CA PHE A 591 -8.88 18.28 4.75
C PHE A 591 -7.85 19.14 4.01
N THR A 592 -8.31 20.16 3.27
CA THR A 592 -7.49 21.20 2.67
C THR A 592 -7.98 22.58 3.13
N GLN A 593 -7.06 23.54 3.22
CA GLN A 593 -7.41 24.93 3.52
C GLN A 593 -8.25 25.55 2.39
N TYR A 594 -7.99 25.16 1.15
CA TYR A 594 -8.78 25.59 -0.01
C TYR A 594 -10.24 25.13 0.13
N GLY A 595 -10.47 23.84 0.37
CA GLY A 595 -11.80 23.26 0.54
C GLY A 595 -12.60 23.96 1.64
N LEU A 596 -12.00 24.14 2.81
CA LEU A 596 -12.65 24.84 3.94
C LEU A 596 -13.01 26.29 3.62
N LYS A 597 -12.07 27.06 3.05
CA LYS A 597 -12.27 28.49 2.73
C LYS A 597 -13.34 28.69 1.66
N HIS A 598 -13.45 27.76 0.72
CA HIS A 598 -14.36 27.82 -0.42
C HIS A 598 -15.60 26.94 -0.26
N SER A 599 -15.85 26.43 0.95
CA SER A 599 -16.99 25.56 1.23
C SER A 599 -18.31 26.21 0.86
N THR A 600 -19.19 25.44 0.23
CA THR A 600 -20.56 25.82 -0.10
C THR A 600 -21.57 25.42 0.99
N VAL A 601 -21.10 24.70 2.02
CA VAL A 601 -21.89 24.25 3.17
C VAL A 601 -21.17 24.58 4.48
N THR A 602 -21.89 24.53 5.60
CA THR A 602 -21.22 24.61 6.91
C THR A 602 -20.41 23.33 7.14
N GLY A 603 -19.09 23.48 7.23
CA GLY A 603 -18.15 22.38 7.40
C GLY A 603 -17.04 22.72 8.40
N THR A 604 -16.30 21.71 8.83
CA THR A 604 -15.14 21.86 9.71
C THR A 604 -13.90 21.24 9.09
N MET A 605 -12.72 21.67 9.55
CA MET A 605 -11.45 21.08 9.18
C MET A 605 -11.21 19.80 9.97
N ALA A 606 -10.72 18.75 9.32
CA ALA A 606 -10.21 17.56 9.98
C ALA A 606 -8.98 17.90 10.85
N ASP A 607 -8.73 17.08 11.87
CA ASP A 607 -7.58 17.28 12.75
C ASP A 607 -6.27 17.22 11.94
N PRO A 608 -5.39 18.23 12.03
CA PRO A 608 -4.12 18.25 11.29
C PRO A 608 -3.25 17.02 11.52
N GLN A 609 -3.31 16.42 12.72
CA GLN A 609 -2.58 15.20 13.03
C GLN A 609 -3.15 14.00 12.26
N VAL A 610 -4.47 13.93 12.06
CA VAL A 610 -5.11 12.88 11.23
C VAL A 610 -4.74 13.07 9.76
N ILE A 611 -4.72 14.30 9.25
CA ILE A 611 -4.28 14.61 7.88
C ILE A 611 -2.83 14.15 7.70
N LYS A 612 -1.93 14.50 8.63
CA LYS A 612 -0.54 14.05 8.65
C LYS A 612 -0.43 12.53 8.61
N MET A 613 -1.13 11.82 9.50
CA MET A 613 -1.14 10.34 9.58
C MET A 613 -1.71 9.65 8.33
N MET A 614 -2.43 10.36 7.47
CA MET A 614 -2.98 9.82 6.22
C MET A 614 -2.15 10.17 4.99
N ASN A 615 -1.04 10.89 5.14
CA ASN A 615 -0.14 11.25 4.04
C ASN A 615 1.26 10.64 4.25
N PRO A 616 1.67 9.64 3.43
CA PRO A 616 2.97 9.00 3.58
C PRO A 616 4.15 9.96 3.36
N MET A 617 3.97 11.05 2.61
CA MET A 617 5.04 12.02 2.31
C MET A 617 5.66 12.62 3.58
N ASN A 618 4.89 12.69 4.69
CA ASN A 618 5.34 13.23 5.98
C ASN A 618 6.29 12.31 6.76
N TYR A 619 6.47 11.05 6.33
CA TYR A 619 7.23 10.05 7.10
C TYR A 619 8.41 9.45 6.33
N LEU A 620 8.64 9.92 5.09
CA LEU A 620 9.68 9.39 4.21
C LEU A 620 11.03 10.10 4.36
N ASP A 621 11.34 10.68 5.51
CA ASP A 621 12.69 11.21 5.74
C ASP A 621 13.64 10.14 6.31
N SER A 622 14.94 10.46 6.32
CA SER A 622 15.99 9.53 6.75
C SER A 622 15.99 9.24 8.26
N SER A 623 15.32 10.07 9.08
CA SER A 623 15.25 9.84 10.53
C SER A 623 14.34 8.66 10.90
N ASN A 624 13.46 8.25 9.98
CA ASN A 624 12.55 7.13 10.14
C ASN A 624 13.11 5.78 9.61
N LYS A 625 14.42 5.68 9.28
CA LYS A 625 15.05 4.51 8.63
C LYS A 625 15.45 3.33 9.56
N PRO A 626 14.61 2.95 10.54
CA PRO A 626 14.30 1.51 10.53
C PRO A 626 12.81 1.21 10.39
N GLY A 627 11.95 2.23 10.42
CA GLY A 627 10.51 2.09 10.28
C GLY A 627 10.01 2.04 8.83
N VAL A 628 10.74 2.68 7.90
CA VAL A 628 10.36 2.70 6.48
C VAL A 628 10.80 1.42 5.77
N ALA A 629 9.90 0.83 4.98
CA ALA A 629 10.20 -0.31 4.12
C ALA A 629 11.32 0.02 3.12
N GLU A 630 12.20 -0.94 2.82
CA GLU A 630 13.33 -0.70 1.93
C GLU A 630 12.93 -0.78 0.45
N TYR A 631 12.03 -1.70 0.11
CA TYR A 631 11.71 -2.04 -1.28
C TYR A 631 10.29 -1.60 -1.69
N TRP A 632 10.19 -0.85 -2.78
CA TRP A 632 8.95 -0.24 -3.25
C TRP A 632 8.70 -0.57 -4.71
N ARG A 633 7.54 -1.14 -5.00
CA ARG A 633 7.05 -1.38 -6.35
C ARG A 633 5.76 -0.61 -6.58
N ILE A 634 5.84 0.46 -7.37
CA ILE A 634 4.73 1.37 -7.60
C ILE A 634 4.27 1.27 -9.05
N ARG A 635 2.97 1.15 -9.26
CA ARG A 635 2.35 1.07 -10.58
C ARG A 635 1.18 2.04 -10.67
N GLN A 636 1.05 2.77 -11.76
CA GLN A 636 -0.11 3.58 -12.08
C GLN A 636 -0.51 3.30 -13.53
N GLY A 637 -1.80 3.09 -13.80
CA GLY A 637 -2.26 2.91 -15.17
C GLY A 637 -2.06 4.16 -16.02
N SER A 638 -1.60 4.03 -17.27
CA SER A 638 -1.40 5.18 -18.15
C SER A 638 -2.70 5.77 -18.70
N ILE A 639 -3.85 5.18 -18.38
CA ILE A 639 -5.18 5.74 -18.66
C ILE A 639 -6.05 5.75 -17.38
N ASP A 640 -5.40 5.60 -16.23
CA ASP A 640 -6.03 5.75 -14.92
C ASP A 640 -6.06 7.25 -14.57
N THR A 641 -7.26 7.78 -14.40
CA THR A 641 -7.54 9.19 -14.15
C THR A 641 -8.27 9.40 -12.82
N ASP A 642 -8.22 8.43 -11.92
CA ASP A 642 -8.77 8.54 -10.56
C ASP A 642 -7.95 9.52 -9.70
N THR A 643 -6.67 9.69 -10.05
CA THR A 643 -5.78 10.76 -9.56
C THR A 643 -4.85 11.24 -10.68
N SER A 644 -4.08 12.31 -10.42
CA SER A 644 -3.05 12.80 -11.32
C SER A 644 -1.86 11.84 -11.38
N LEU A 645 -1.25 11.68 -12.56
CA LEU A 645 0.03 10.95 -12.70
C LEU A 645 1.16 11.55 -11.85
N ALA A 646 1.03 12.82 -11.45
CA ALA A 646 1.97 13.47 -10.54
C ALA A 646 1.99 12.83 -9.14
N VAL A 647 0.87 12.33 -8.63
CA VAL A 647 0.78 11.79 -7.26
C VAL A 647 1.72 10.58 -7.05
N PRO A 648 1.62 9.49 -7.83
CA PRO A 648 2.54 8.36 -7.70
C PRO A 648 3.98 8.72 -8.14
N ALA A 649 4.15 9.69 -9.05
CA ALA A 649 5.47 10.17 -9.46
C ALA A 649 6.21 10.91 -8.33
N MET A 650 5.52 11.77 -7.58
CA MET A 650 6.07 12.45 -6.41
C MET A 650 6.43 11.47 -5.29
N LEU A 651 5.57 10.46 -5.04
CA LEU A 651 5.87 9.40 -4.09
C LEU A 651 7.15 8.63 -4.46
N ALA A 652 7.29 8.23 -5.73
CA ALA A 652 8.48 7.55 -6.22
C ALA A 652 9.75 8.42 -6.07
N LEU A 653 9.70 9.69 -6.49
CA LEU A 653 10.82 10.61 -6.37
C LEU A 653 11.21 10.86 -4.90
N GLN A 654 10.23 11.01 -4.01
CA GLN A 654 10.49 11.15 -2.58
C GLN A 654 11.27 9.96 -2.05
N LEU A 655 10.85 8.75 -2.40
CA LEU A 655 11.53 7.52 -1.97
C LEU A 655 12.95 7.42 -2.56
N GLU A 656 13.09 7.64 -3.87
CA GLU A 656 14.38 7.58 -4.58
C GLU A 656 15.38 8.61 -4.01
N ASN A 657 14.94 9.85 -3.79
CA ASN A 657 15.77 10.93 -3.23
C ASN A 657 16.18 10.68 -1.78
N LYS A 658 15.53 9.74 -1.10
CA LYS A 658 15.83 9.31 0.26
C LYS A 658 16.60 7.99 0.27
N GLY A 659 16.93 7.45 -0.90
CA GLY A 659 17.78 6.28 -1.08
C GLY A 659 17.09 4.98 -0.69
N TYR A 660 15.80 4.83 -1.02
CA TYR A 660 15.10 3.54 -0.98
C TYR A 660 15.14 2.87 -2.37
N ASP A 661 14.96 1.55 -2.44
CA ASP A 661 14.85 0.81 -3.70
C ASP A 661 13.44 0.98 -4.28
N VAL A 662 13.33 1.69 -5.41
CA VAL A 662 12.07 2.03 -6.03
C VAL A 662 11.99 1.51 -7.46
N ASN A 663 10.97 0.71 -7.71
CA ASN A 663 10.55 0.25 -9.02
C ASN A 663 9.22 0.91 -9.39
N PHE A 664 9.27 2.11 -9.98
CA PHE A 664 8.10 2.86 -10.42
C PHE A 664 7.87 2.75 -11.94
N GLN A 665 6.64 2.43 -12.35
CA GLN A 665 6.26 2.40 -13.76
C GLN A 665 4.82 2.88 -13.99
N LEU A 666 4.60 3.58 -15.11
CA LEU A 666 3.27 3.78 -15.67
C LEU A 666 2.93 2.59 -16.58
N ALA A 667 1.85 1.86 -16.30
CA ALA A 667 1.47 0.68 -17.05
C ALA A 667 0.60 1.04 -18.26
N TRP A 668 1.08 0.70 -19.45
CA TRP A 668 0.47 1.11 -20.72
C TRP A 668 -0.99 0.65 -20.86
N ASN A 669 -1.88 1.58 -21.18
CA ASN A 669 -3.32 1.39 -21.38
C ASN A 669 -4.01 0.60 -20.26
N LYS A 670 -3.47 0.66 -19.04
CA LYS A 670 -4.17 0.12 -17.87
C LYS A 670 -5.06 1.21 -17.27
N PRO A 671 -6.36 0.90 -17.02
CA PRO A 671 -7.25 1.79 -16.29
C PRO A 671 -6.96 1.71 -14.79
N HIS A 672 -7.84 2.30 -13.98
CA HIS A 672 -7.82 2.14 -12.53
C HIS A 672 -8.06 0.68 -12.12
N SER A 673 -6.96 -0.03 -11.86
CA SER A 673 -6.92 -1.43 -11.44
C SER A 673 -5.54 -1.77 -10.85
N GLY A 674 -5.41 -2.98 -10.32
CA GLY A 674 -4.15 -3.54 -9.86
C GLY A 674 -4.07 -5.02 -10.16
N ASP A 675 -3.00 -5.66 -9.69
CA ASP A 675 -2.74 -7.10 -9.84
C ASP A 675 -2.76 -7.59 -11.31
N TYR A 676 -2.54 -6.67 -12.26
CA TYR A 676 -2.61 -6.98 -13.70
C TYR A 676 -1.32 -7.55 -14.29
N ASP A 677 -0.24 -7.58 -13.50
CA ASP A 677 1.10 -8.03 -13.88
C ASP A 677 1.72 -8.95 -12.81
N LEU A 678 0.92 -9.89 -12.29
CA LEU A 678 1.33 -10.86 -11.27
C LEU A 678 2.65 -11.58 -11.55
N PRO A 679 2.94 -12.06 -12.78
CA PRO A 679 4.25 -12.68 -13.06
C PRO A 679 5.43 -11.76 -12.75
N GLN A 680 5.32 -10.47 -13.10
CA GLN A 680 6.34 -9.46 -12.83
C GLN A 680 6.39 -9.07 -11.35
N LEU A 681 5.24 -8.98 -10.68
CA LEU A 681 5.16 -8.76 -9.23
C LEU A 681 5.91 -9.87 -8.48
N PHE A 682 5.57 -11.13 -8.71
CA PHE A 682 6.19 -12.23 -7.99
C PHE A 682 7.65 -12.47 -8.36
N ALA A 683 8.05 -12.19 -9.61
CA ALA A 683 9.47 -12.19 -9.97
C ALA A 683 10.26 -11.13 -9.18
N TRP A 684 9.69 -9.93 -9.01
CA TRP A 684 10.30 -8.89 -8.17
C TRP A 684 10.37 -9.32 -6.70
N ILE A 685 9.29 -9.88 -6.14
CA ILE A 685 9.31 -10.38 -4.75
C ILE A 685 10.39 -11.45 -4.58
N GLU A 686 10.43 -12.46 -5.46
CA GLU A 686 11.47 -13.51 -5.39
C GLU A 686 12.90 -12.95 -5.46
N ASN A 687 13.13 -11.89 -6.24
CA ASN A 687 14.43 -11.23 -6.34
C ASN A 687 14.85 -10.51 -5.05
N ILE A 688 13.92 -9.98 -4.27
CA ILE A 688 14.24 -9.27 -3.02
C ILE A 688 14.20 -10.17 -1.79
N THR A 689 13.58 -11.35 -1.85
CA THR A 689 13.41 -12.25 -0.69
C THR A 689 14.30 -13.49 -0.68
N LYS A 690 14.73 -13.98 -1.85
CA LYS A 690 15.57 -15.19 -1.96
C LYS A 690 17.04 -14.87 -1.68
N PRO A 691 17.80 -15.77 -1.01
CA PRO A 691 19.25 -15.65 -0.91
C PRO A 691 19.93 -15.54 -2.29
N VAL A 692 20.95 -14.70 -2.41
CA VAL A 692 21.70 -14.43 -3.66
C VAL A 692 22.21 -15.71 -4.34
N GLU A 693 22.51 -16.74 -3.56
CA GLU A 693 22.98 -18.06 -4.04
C GLU A 693 21.92 -18.83 -4.83
N LEU A 694 20.63 -18.64 -4.52
CA LEU A 694 19.50 -19.25 -5.23
C LEU A 694 18.99 -18.40 -6.41
N GLN A 695 19.44 -17.15 -6.53
CA GLN A 695 19.10 -16.26 -7.65
C GLN A 695 19.96 -16.51 -8.90
N LYS A 696 21.10 -17.20 -8.75
CA LYS A 696 21.88 -17.70 -9.88
C LYS A 696 21.23 -18.98 -10.40
N ALA A 697 20.47 -18.88 -11.49
CA ALA A 697 20.28 -20.06 -12.35
C ALA A 697 21.67 -20.60 -12.75
N PRO A 698 21.86 -21.92 -12.93
CA PRO A 698 23.14 -22.42 -13.40
C PRO A 698 23.41 -21.76 -14.74
N ALA A 699 24.51 -21.00 -14.82
CA ALA A 699 25.06 -20.59 -16.10
C ALA A 699 25.14 -21.86 -16.96
N LYS A 700 24.71 -21.76 -18.23
CA LYS A 700 24.96 -22.82 -19.22
C LYS A 700 26.36 -23.38 -18.97
N PRO A 701 26.54 -24.71 -18.83
CA PRO A 701 27.88 -25.25 -18.66
C PRO A 701 28.72 -24.71 -19.81
N GLU A 702 29.80 -24.00 -19.48
CA GLU A 702 30.79 -23.62 -20.46
C GLU A 702 31.17 -24.88 -21.25
N PRO A 703 31.30 -24.78 -22.59
CA PRO A 703 31.72 -25.92 -23.37
C PRO A 703 33.08 -26.37 -22.83
N ARG A 704 33.12 -27.59 -22.28
CA ARG A 704 34.37 -28.24 -21.85
C ARG A 704 35.40 -28.05 -22.95
N GLN A 705 36.47 -27.33 -22.63
CA GLN A 705 37.65 -27.28 -23.50
C GLN A 705 38.07 -28.73 -23.75
N GLN A 706 38.04 -29.12 -25.01
CA GLN A 706 38.51 -30.43 -25.44
C GLN A 706 40.00 -30.49 -25.09
N GLN A 707 40.34 -31.25 -24.04
CA GLN A 707 41.71 -31.64 -23.80
C GLN A 707 42.18 -32.45 -25.01
N LYS A 708 43.14 -31.87 -25.72
CA LYS A 708 43.87 -32.50 -26.82
C LYS A 708 44.54 -33.77 -26.26
N PRO A 709 44.41 -34.94 -26.91
CA PRO A 709 45.06 -36.14 -26.42
C PRO A 709 46.58 -36.00 -26.54
N ALA A 710 47.29 -36.25 -25.45
CA ALA A 710 48.74 -36.33 -25.43
C ALA A 710 49.21 -37.56 -26.24
N PRO A 711 50.34 -37.46 -26.96
CA PRO A 711 50.85 -38.53 -27.80
C PRO A 711 51.39 -39.69 -26.96
N LYS A 712 51.11 -40.92 -27.42
CA LYS A 712 51.69 -42.16 -26.89
C LYS A 712 53.20 -42.15 -27.09
N GLY A 713 53.92 -42.44 -26.01
CA GLY A 713 55.38 -42.41 -25.96
C GLY A 713 56.07 -43.59 -26.65
N ASP A 714 57.40 -43.53 -26.65
CA ASP A 714 58.21 -44.73 -26.63
C ASP A 714 59.51 -44.51 -25.82
N LYS A 715 59.64 -45.35 -24.78
CA LYS A 715 60.83 -46.00 -24.19
C LYS A 715 62.05 -45.18 -23.73
N GLY A 716 62.40 -45.41 -22.46
CA GLY A 716 63.78 -45.36 -21.96
C GLY A 716 63.90 -45.01 -20.48
N ALA A 717 63.90 -46.02 -19.60
CA ALA A 717 64.36 -45.92 -18.21
C ALA A 717 65.91 -46.05 -18.15
N PRO A 718 66.58 -45.98 -16.97
CA PRO A 718 66.29 -45.29 -15.70
C PRO A 718 67.50 -44.47 -15.16
N ALA A 719 67.32 -43.76 -14.02
CA ALA A 719 68.08 -43.96 -12.77
C ALA A 719 68.33 -42.68 -11.94
N GLN A 720 67.97 -42.79 -10.64
CA GLN A 720 68.60 -42.21 -9.43
C GLN A 720 68.63 -40.67 -9.28
N GLY A 721 68.38 -40.05 -8.13
CA GLY A 721 68.15 -40.45 -6.75
C GLY A 721 68.38 -39.22 -5.85
N THR A 722 67.81 -39.21 -4.64
CA THR A 722 68.16 -38.37 -3.45
C THR A 722 67.98 -36.83 -3.57
N GLN A 723 67.72 -36.01 -2.54
CA GLN A 723 67.28 -36.08 -1.15
C GLN A 723 66.91 -34.62 -0.77
N ALA A 724 66.08 -34.43 0.26
CA ALA A 724 65.72 -33.14 0.88
C ALA A 724 66.80 -32.67 1.91
N PRO A 725 66.58 -31.76 2.90
CA PRO A 725 65.58 -30.69 3.13
C PRO A 725 66.12 -29.37 3.80
N ALA A 726 65.19 -28.44 4.06
CA ALA A 726 65.02 -27.53 5.23
C ALA A 726 66.03 -26.42 5.61
N ALA A 727 65.52 -25.19 5.88
CA ALA A 727 65.21 -24.65 7.23
C ALA A 727 65.03 -23.11 7.25
N GLN A 728 64.13 -22.65 8.14
CA GLN A 728 63.69 -21.28 8.51
C GLN A 728 64.63 -20.62 9.59
N PRO A 729 64.25 -19.56 10.36
CA PRO A 729 63.75 -18.20 10.08
C PRO A 729 64.45 -17.10 10.96
N THR A 730 64.04 -15.82 10.87
CA THR A 730 63.60 -14.89 11.97
C THR A 730 63.74 -13.39 11.61
N ALA A 731 62.88 -12.55 12.20
CA ALA A 731 62.65 -11.11 11.95
C ALA A 731 63.27 -10.23 13.09
N PRO A 732 62.80 -8.99 13.44
CA PRO A 732 62.42 -7.77 12.71
C PRO A 732 63.04 -6.48 13.33
N THR A 733 62.83 -5.27 12.77
CA THR A 733 62.53 -3.99 13.50
C THR A 733 62.22 -2.79 12.57
N ALA A 734 61.41 -1.85 13.06
CA ALA A 734 60.82 -0.65 12.42
C ALA A 734 61.47 0.66 12.98
N PRO A 735 60.85 1.87 12.93
CA PRO A 735 60.45 2.76 11.81
C PRO A 735 60.93 4.24 12.00
N ALA A 736 60.63 5.16 11.05
CA ALA A 736 60.46 6.60 11.33
C ALA A 736 59.74 7.37 10.19
N GLN A 737 58.83 8.29 10.58
CA GLN A 737 58.06 9.24 9.76
C GLN A 737 58.73 10.63 9.72
N ALA A 738 58.47 11.45 8.68
CA ALA A 738 58.30 12.92 8.78
C ALA A 738 57.70 13.52 7.48
N GLU A 739 56.83 14.52 7.68
CA GLU A 739 55.96 15.29 6.76
C GLU A 739 56.62 16.67 6.38
N PRO A 740 55.94 17.72 5.86
CA PRO A 740 55.58 18.02 4.46
C PRO A 740 56.08 19.41 3.94
N ALA A 741 55.76 19.80 2.69
CA ALA A 741 55.83 21.22 2.24
C ALA A 741 54.84 21.55 1.10
N GLN A 742 54.25 22.76 1.19
CA GLN A 742 53.26 23.40 0.33
C GLN A 742 53.88 24.21 -0.83
N GLY A 743 53.03 24.60 -1.80
CA GLY A 743 53.17 25.71 -2.77
C GLY A 743 52.84 25.25 -4.20
N ASN A 744 51.91 25.81 -4.96
CA ASN A 744 51.22 27.12 -4.94
C ASN A 744 49.90 27.01 -5.72
#